data_AF-A0AAN7F5W0-F1
#
_entry.id   AF-A0AAN7F5W0-F1
#
_cell.length_a   1.000
_cell.length_b   1.000
_cell.length_c   1.000
_cell.angle_alpha   90.00
_cell.angle_beta   90.00
_cell.angle_gamma   90.00
#
_symmetry.space_group_name_H-M   'P 1'
#
loop_
_entity.id
_entity.type
_entity.pdbx_description
1 polymer ?
#
loop_
_entity_poly.entity_id
_entity_poly.type
_entity_poly.pdbx_seq_one_letter_code
_entity_poly.pdbx_strand_id
1 'polypeptide(L)'
;MSKKMRVAVIGSGISGLVSAYTMAKAGVDVVVYEKEDYLGGHAKTVTFDGVDLDLGFMVFNRVTYPNMMEFFESLGVDMETSDMTFSVSLDKGHGCEWGSRNGLSSLFAQKKNVLNPYFWQMLREILKFKDDVLSYLELLENNPDIDRNETLGQFIKSRGYSELFQKAYLVPICGSIWSCPSDGVLSFSAFSVLSFCRNHHLLQLFGRPQWHTVRWRSHCYVKKVREVLESKGCQIRTRSEVNSVATNDEGCIVFCGDDSKEMYNGCILAVHAPDAVKLLGDQATFNERRILGAFQYVYSDIFLHRDKTLMPKNPAAWSAWNFLGSAESKVCLTYWLNVLQNIDETSRPFLVTLNPDHTPKHTLLKWSTGHPVPSIAASKASLEFDKIQGKRGIWFCGAYQGYGFHEDGLKAGMAAAHSMLGKSCALLSNPKHMVPSLIETGARLCVTRFLGHYISTGCLILLEEGGTLFTFEGSMKKCSLKTVLRVHSPQFYWKVMTQADLGLADAYINGDFSFVDEKEGLLNLFKILIASRDVNSSISKLSSKRGWWTPPLYTASIASAKYFLQHVLRQNTLTQARRNISLHYDLSNELFALFLDETMTYSCAVFKSEDEDLKDAQLRKISLLIEKARIDKKHEVLEIGCGWGTLAIEVVKQTGCKYTGITLSEEQLKFAERKVKEAGLQDRIKFLLCDYRQLPKTYKYDRIISCEMIEAVGHEFMEEFFRCCESVLAEDGLLVLQFISIPDERYDEYRQSSDFIKEYIFPGGCLPSLSRITSAMAASSRLCVEHLENIGIHYYQTLRYWRRNFLEKQRKILALGFNEKFIRTWEYYFDYSAAGFESRTLGNYQVVFSRPGNVEAFSNPYHNFPSAC
;
A
#
# COMPACT_ATOMS: atom_id res chain seq x y z
N MET A 1 34.09 26.22 -27.77
CA MET A 1 32.67 26.03 -27.41
C MET A 1 32.17 24.79 -28.12
N SER A 2 31.79 23.74 -27.39
CA SER A 2 31.17 22.54 -27.99
C SER A 2 29.87 22.97 -28.69
N LYS A 3 29.71 22.64 -29.98
CA LYS A 3 28.51 22.96 -30.75
C LYS A 3 27.32 22.24 -30.08
N LYS A 4 26.37 23.00 -29.54
CA LYS A 4 25.20 22.46 -28.84
C LYS A 4 24.46 21.49 -29.79
N MET A 5 24.22 20.26 -29.33
CA MET A 5 23.54 19.24 -30.12
C MET A 5 22.13 19.72 -30.47
N ARG A 6 21.79 19.73 -31.76
CA ARG A 6 20.50 20.16 -32.31
C ARG A 6 19.76 18.98 -32.93
N VAL A 7 18.53 18.73 -32.50
CA VAL A 7 17.74 17.53 -32.86
C VAL A 7 16.38 17.92 -33.42
N ALA A 8 15.94 17.22 -34.45
CA ALA A 8 14.57 17.32 -34.97
C ALA A 8 13.69 16.21 -34.40
N VAL A 9 12.50 16.55 -33.94
CA VAL A 9 11.44 15.61 -33.58
C VAL A 9 10.27 15.82 -34.54
N ILE A 10 9.94 14.80 -35.33
CA ILE A 10 8.92 14.90 -36.39
C ILE A 10 7.67 14.17 -35.92
N GLY A 11 6.57 14.92 -35.78
CA GLY A 11 5.31 14.49 -35.17
C GLY A 11 5.24 14.92 -33.70
N SER A 12 4.14 15.55 -33.32
CA SER A 12 3.89 16.03 -31.95
C SER A 12 2.77 15.29 -31.23
N GLY A 13 2.56 14.02 -31.59
CA GLY A 13 1.82 13.08 -30.74
C GLY A 13 2.52 12.85 -29.40
N ILE A 14 1.93 12.04 -28.52
CA ILE A 14 2.50 11.75 -27.19
C ILE A 14 3.97 11.29 -27.25
N SER A 15 4.33 10.44 -28.22
CA SER A 15 5.71 9.97 -28.42
C SER A 15 6.68 11.12 -28.69
N GLY A 16 6.33 12.01 -29.62
CA GLY A 16 7.18 13.14 -29.99
C GLY A 16 7.27 14.18 -28.90
N LEU A 17 6.14 14.52 -28.25
CA LEU A 17 6.12 15.46 -27.13
C LEU A 17 7.00 14.99 -25.97
N VAL A 18 6.92 13.71 -25.60
CA VAL A 18 7.74 13.16 -24.51
C VAL A 18 9.21 13.04 -24.92
N SER A 19 9.51 12.66 -26.17
CA SER A 19 10.89 12.67 -26.68
C SER A 19 11.50 14.07 -26.60
N ALA A 20 10.78 15.08 -27.11
CA ALA A 20 11.20 16.47 -27.07
C ALA A 20 11.37 16.97 -25.63
N TYR A 21 10.41 16.67 -24.75
CA TYR A 21 10.44 17.06 -23.34
C TYR A 21 11.66 16.48 -22.61
N THR A 22 11.95 15.20 -22.84
CA THR A 22 13.08 14.50 -22.24
C THR A 22 14.41 15.09 -22.70
N MET A 23 14.55 15.36 -24.00
CA MET A 23 15.74 15.99 -24.57
C MET A 23 15.94 17.43 -24.11
N ALA A 24 14.86 18.22 -24.08
CA ALA A 24 14.87 19.61 -23.61
C ALA A 24 15.30 19.70 -22.14
N LYS A 25 14.80 18.79 -21.29
CA LYS A 25 15.26 18.67 -19.88
C LYS A 25 16.74 18.33 -19.77
N ALA A 26 17.29 17.58 -20.71
CA ALA A 26 18.72 17.28 -20.79
C ALA A 26 19.57 18.43 -21.38
N GLY A 27 18.96 19.54 -21.79
CA GLY A 27 19.65 20.72 -22.32
C GLY A 27 19.96 20.69 -23.81
N VAL A 28 19.39 19.74 -24.56
CA VAL A 28 19.54 19.64 -26.03
C VAL A 28 18.70 20.71 -26.73
N ASP A 29 19.18 21.24 -27.85
CA ASP A 29 18.39 22.15 -28.70
C ASP A 29 17.44 21.33 -29.58
N VAL A 30 16.13 21.49 -29.38
CA VAL A 30 15.10 20.63 -30.00
C VAL A 30 14.17 21.47 -30.89
N VAL A 31 13.94 20.99 -32.11
CA VAL A 31 12.92 21.52 -33.02
C VAL A 31 11.84 20.46 -33.22
N VAL A 32 10.60 20.77 -32.87
CA VAL A 32 9.44 19.91 -33.05
C VAL A 32 8.68 20.33 -34.30
N TYR A 33 8.45 19.38 -35.21
CA TYR A 33 7.67 19.57 -36.42
C TYR A 33 6.31 18.89 -36.29
N GLU A 34 5.24 19.64 -36.57
CA GLU A 34 3.86 19.15 -36.57
C GLU A 34 3.15 19.63 -37.84
N LYS A 35 2.49 18.70 -38.54
CA LYS A 35 1.75 19.00 -39.76
C LYS A 35 0.44 19.73 -39.47
N GLU A 36 -0.19 19.41 -38.33
CA GLU A 36 -1.43 20.05 -37.89
C GLU A 36 -1.15 21.42 -37.27
N ASP A 37 -2.19 22.19 -37.01
CA ASP A 37 -2.08 23.49 -36.34
C ASP A 37 -2.13 23.41 -34.80
N TYR A 38 -2.18 22.20 -34.26
CA TYR A 38 -2.21 21.89 -32.84
C TYR A 38 -1.28 20.72 -32.50
N LEU A 39 -0.84 20.64 -31.24
CA LEU A 39 -0.02 19.54 -30.73
C LEU A 39 -0.88 18.45 -30.08
N GLY A 40 -0.34 17.23 -29.96
CA GLY A 40 -0.95 16.14 -29.19
C GLY A 40 -1.44 14.96 -30.03
N GLY A 41 -1.60 15.13 -31.35
CA GLY A 41 -2.05 14.07 -32.26
C GLY A 41 -3.44 13.53 -31.87
N HIS A 42 -3.49 12.28 -31.39
CA HIS A 42 -4.74 11.65 -30.91
C HIS A 42 -5.25 12.22 -29.58
N ALA A 43 -4.44 12.98 -28.82
CA ALA A 43 -4.92 13.75 -27.67
C ALA A 43 -5.63 15.03 -28.15
N LYS A 44 -6.88 14.87 -28.60
CA LYS A 44 -7.69 15.91 -29.21
C LYS A 44 -8.90 16.23 -28.35
N THR A 45 -8.98 17.48 -27.88
CA THR A 45 -10.16 18.05 -27.22
C THR A 45 -10.92 18.95 -28.20
N VAL A 46 -12.25 18.87 -28.20
CA VAL A 46 -13.15 19.77 -28.94
C VAL A 46 -14.21 20.34 -28.02
N THR A 47 -14.74 21.52 -28.33
CA THR A 47 -15.78 22.17 -27.52
C THR A 47 -17.11 22.20 -28.27
N PHE A 48 -18.18 21.67 -27.68
CA PHE A 48 -19.55 21.77 -28.20
C PHE A 48 -20.52 22.11 -27.07
N ASP A 49 -21.44 23.04 -27.32
CA ASP A 49 -22.42 23.52 -26.32
C ASP A 49 -21.78 23.95 -24.98
N GLY A 50 -20.56 24.50 -25.02
CA GLY A 50 -19.81 24.91 -23.83
C GLY A 50 -19.18 23.76 -23.04
N VAL A 51 -19.17 22.54 -23.58
CA VAL A 51 -18.58 21.35 -22.96
C VAL A 51 -17.36 20.88 -23.77
N ASP A 52 -16.24 20.70 -23.08
CA ASP A 52 -15.02 20.14 -23.66
C ASP A 52 -15.06 18.61 -23.66
N LEU A 53 -14.73 18.02 -24.81
CA LEU A 53 -14.82 16.60 -25.10
C LEU A 53 -13.49 16.08 -25.66
N ASP A 54 -12.90 15.09 -25.00
CA ASP A 54 -11.80 14.33 -25.59
C ASP A 54 -12.31 13.29 -26.59
N LEU A 55 -11.68 13.21 -27.75
CA LEU A 55 -12.12 12.33 -28.84
C LEU A 55 -11.17 11.18 -29.16
N GLY A 56 -9.95 11.18 -28.59
CA GLY A 56 -8.97 10.11 -28.80
C GLY A 56 -8.40 9.59 -27.49
N PHE A 57 -7.51 10.35 -26.83
CA PHE A 57 -7.06 10.01 -25.48
C PHE A 57 -8.10 10.39 -24.43
N MET A 58 -8.96 9.43 -24.08
CA MET A 58 -10.07 9.67 -23.14
C MET A 58 -9.78 9.17 -21.73
N VAL A 59 -9.07 8.04 -21.58
CA VAL A 59 -8.85 7.41 -20.27
C VAL A 59 -7.50 6.71 -20.16
N PHE A 60 -7.09 6.46 -18.91
CA PHE A 60 -5.90 5.72 -18.52
C PHE A 60 -6.11 5.12 -17.11
N ASN A 61 -5.17 4.32 -16.61
CA ASN A 61 -5.24 3.78 -15.25
C ASN A 61 -3.84 3.52 -14.67
N ARG A 62 -3.74 3.39 -13.34
CA ARG A 62 -2.45 3.22 -12.65
C ARG A 62 -1.71 1.93 -12.95
N VAL A 63 -2.40 0.91 -13.45
CA VAL A 63 -1.83 -0.41 -13.71
C VAL A 63 -1.20 -0.50 -15.09
N THR A 64 -1.90 -0.03 -16.10
CA THR A 64 -1.48 -0.17 -17.50
C THR A 64 -0.81 1.08 -18.04
N TYR A 65 -0.90 2.21 -17.32
CA TYR A 65 -0.28 3.49 -17.69
C TYR A 65 0.65 4.05 -16.58
N PRO A 66 1.52 3.25 -15.93
CA PRO A 66 2.32 3.73 -14.81
C PRO A 66 3.26 4.90 -15.18
N ASN A 67 3.86 4.88 -16.37
CA ASN A 67 4.77 5.95 -16.80
C ASN A 67 3.99 7.22 -17.16
N MET A 68 2.82 7.10 -17.78
CA MET A 68 1.92 8.24 -18.03
C MET A 68 1.43 8.89 -16.73
N MET A 69 1.11 8.08 -15.70
CA MET A 69 0.71 8.59 -14.38
C MET A 69 1.83 9.41 -13.75
N GLU A 70 3.06 8.88 -13.71
CA GLU A 70 4.22 9.61 -13.20
C GLU A 70 4.48 10.88 -14.00
N PHE A 71 4.33 10.83 -15.33
CA PHE A 71 4.48 11.99 -16.19
C PHE A 71 3.44 13.07 -15.86
N PHE A 72 2.17 12.72 -15.70
CA PHE A 72 1.11 13.64 -15.29
C PHE A 72 1.34 14.23 -13.90
N GLU A 73 1.73 13.41 -12.92
CA GLU A 73 2.07 13.86 -11.58
C GLU A 73 3.26 14.85 -11.62
N SER A 74 4.28 14.59 -12.46
CA SER A 74 5.44 15.49 -12.65
C SER A 74 5.09 16.83 -13.28
N LEU A 75 4.01 16.89 -14.08
CA LEU A 75 3.47 18.11 -14.69
C LEU A 75 2.39 18.77 -13.81
N GLY A 76 2.04 18.18 -12.67
CA GLY A 76 0.93 18.60 -11.83
C GLY A 76 -0.42 18.57 -12.55
N VAL A 77 -0.63 17.62 -13.46
CA VAL A 77 -1.90 17.45 -14.18
C VAL A 77 -2.90 16.75 -13.26
N ASP A 78 -4.06 17.37 -13.08
CA ASP A 78 -5.13 16.81 -12.27
C ASP A 78 -5.85 15.67 -13.01
N MET A 79 -6.29 14.67 -12.25
CA MET A 79 -6.92 13.46 -12.78
C MET A 79 -8.18 13.17 -11.97
N GLU A 80 -9.22 12.66 -12.65
CA GLU A 80 -10.49 12.29 -12.04
C GLU A 80 -10.86 10.85 -12.40
N THR A 81 -11.66 10.18 -11.57
CA THR A 81 -12.12 8.81 -11.82
C THR A 81 -13.02 8.76 -13.05
N SER A 82 -12.94 7.67 -13.83
CA SER A 82 -13.73 7.45 -15.05
C SER A 82 -14.31 6.03 -15.04
N ASP A 83 -15.45 5.83 -15.69
CA ASP A 83 -16.08 4.54 -15.91
C ASP A 83 -15.74 4.01 -17.32
N MET A 84 -15.21 2.79 -17.40
CA MET A 84 -14.86 2.12 -18.66
C MET A 84 -15.61 0.78 -18.83
N THR A 85 -16.89 0.78 -18.51
CA THR A 85 -17.79 -0.37 -18.63
C THR A 85 -18.09 -0.71 -20.08
N PHE A 86 -18.28 -2.00 -20.39
CA PHE A 86 -18.48 -2.50 -21.75
C PHE A 86 -19.87 -3.12 -21.92
N SER A 87 -20.40 -3.09 -23.13
CA SER A 87 -21.61 -3.83 -23.49
C SER A 87 -21.56 -4.36 -24.91
N VAL A 88 -22.36 -5.38 -25.15
CA VAL A 88 -22.55 -6.00 -26.46
C VAL A 88 -24.03 -6.01 -26.78
N SER A 89 -24.39 -5.65 -28.00
CA SER A 89 -25.73 -5.82 -28.58
C SER A 89 -25.59 -6.44 -29.96
N LEU A 90 -25.98 -7.71 -30.10
CA LEU A 90 -25.98 -8.43 -31.37
C LEU A 90 -27.37 -8.41 -32.01
N ASP A 91 -27.39 -8.40 -33.34
CA ASP A 91 -28.61 -8.45 -34.16
C ASP A 91 -29.64 -7.39 -33.73
N LYS A 92 -29.18 -6.16 -33.51
CA LYS A 92 -30.02 -5.03 -33.04
C LYS A 92 -30.78 -5.34 -31.74
N GLY A 93 -30.14 -6.09 -30.83
CA GLY A 93 -30.69 -6.48 -29.53
C GLY A 93 -31.62 -7.70 -29.57
N HIS A 94 -31.79 -8.37 -30.72
CA HIS A 94 -32.60 -9.58 -30.84
C HIS A 94 -31.81 -10.86 -30.53
N GLY A 95 -30.51 -10.85 -30.82
CA GLY A 95 -29.57 -11.93 -30.49
C GLY A 95 -29.22 -11.91 -29.00
N CYS A 96 -27.94 -11.64 -28.71
CA CYS A 96 -27.41 -11.50 -27.35
C CYS A 96 -27.16 -10.01 -27.02
N GLU A 97 -27.68 -9.56 -25.88
CA GLU A 97 -27.44 -8.20 -25.36
C GLU A 97 -27.17 -8.23 -23.84
N TRP A 98 -26.02 -7.72 -23.43
CA TRP A 98 -25.53 -7.68 -22.04
C TRP A 98 -24.53 -6.52 -21.84
N GLY A 99 -24.37 -6.06 -20.60
CA GLY A 99 -23.40 -5.03 -20.24
C GLY A 99 -22.83 -5.20 -18.83
N SER A 100 -21.83 -4.40 -18.47
CA SER A 100 -21.12 -4.51 -17.19
C SER A 100 -21.33 -3.35 -16.22
N ARG A 101 -22.08 -2.31 -16.59
CA ARG A 101 -22.19 -1.06 -15.81
C ARG A 101 -22.91 -1.22 -14.47
N ASN A 102 -24.12 -1.76 -14.47
CA ASN A 102 -24.99 -1.84 -13.29
C ASN A 102 -25.05 -3.26 -12.70
N GLY A 103 -23.90 -3.95 -12.70
CA GLY A 103 -23.77 -5.30 -12.16
C GLY A 103 -24.73 -6.31 -12.81
N LEU A 104 -25.45 -7.08 -11.99
CA LEU A 104 -26.38 -8.12 -12.47
C LEU A 104 -27.50 -7.56 -13.37
N SER A 105 -27.93 -6.32 -13.14
CA SER A 105 -28.99 -5.71 -13.95
C SER A 105 -28.56 -5.44 -15.40
N SER A 106 -27.29 -5.08 -15.61
CA SER A 106 -26.71 -4.96 -16.95
C SER A 106 -26.32 -6.31 -17.55
N LEU A 107 -25.80 -7.25 -16.74
CA LEU A 107 -25.43 -8.58 -17.21
C LEU A 107 -26.65 -9.36 -17.75
N PHE A 108 -27.78 -9.23 -17.07
CA PHE A 108 -29.06 -9.82 -17.46
C PHE A 108 -30.04 -8.77 -18.00
N ALA A 109 -29.52 -7.75 -18.72
CA ALA A 109 -30.36 -6.76 -19.39
C ALA A 109 -31.45 -7.46 -20.22
N GLN A 110 -31.08 -8.47 -20.99
CA GLN A 110 -32.04 -9.44 -21.52
C GLN A 110 -32.40 -10.50 -20.46
N LYS A 111 -33.56 -10.35 -19.81
CA LYS A 111 -34.04 -11.29 -18.77
C LYS A 111 -34.09 -12.76 -19.20
N LYS A 112 -34.32 -13.03 -20.50
CA LYS A 112 -34.29 -14.39 -21.08
C LYS A 112 -32.95 -15.10 -20.88
N ASN A 113 -31.85 -14.35 -20.74
CA ASN A 113 -30.50 -14.90 -20.56
C ASN A 113 -30.31 -15.59 -19.20
N VAL A 114 -31.14 -15.27 -18.20
CA VAL A 114 -31.13 -15.96 -16.89
C VAL A 114 -31.43 -17.46 -17.05
N LEU A 115 -32.28 -17.83 -18.01
CA LEU A 115 -32.67 -19.22 -18.26
C LEU A 115 -32.00 -19.82 -19.51
N ASN A 116 -31.11 -19.07 -20.18
CA ASN A 116 -30.47 -19.52 -21.41
C ASN A 116 -29.19 -20.32 -21.10
N PRO A 117 -29.14 -21.64 -21.32
CA PRO A 117 -27.97 -22.47 -21.01
C PRO A 117 -26.73 -22.06 -21.81
N TYR A 118 -26.89 -21.57 -23.05
CA TYR A 118 -25.77 -21.10 -23.87
C TYR A 118 -25.14 -19.82 -23.31
N PHE A 119 -25.94 -18.94 -22.71
CA PHE A 119 -25.42 -17.74 -22.05
C PHE A 119 -24.59 -18.10 -20.81
N TRP A 120 -25.07 -19.04 -20.00
CA TRP A 120 -24.31 -19.57 -18.86
C TRP A 120 -23.05 -20.32 -19.30
N GLN A 121 -23.09 -21.05 -20.41
CA GLN A 121 -21.90 -21.65 -21.02
C GLN A 121 -20.87 -20.57 -21.35
N MET A 122 -21.27 -19.49 -22.03
CA MET A 122 -20.38 -18.36 -22.32
C MET A 122 -19.76 -17.77 -21.04
N LEU A 123 -20.54 -17.56 -19.98
CA LEU A 123 -20.00 -17.03 -18.70
C LEU A 123 -18.96 -17.97 -18.08
N ARG A 124 -19.17 -19.29 -18.14
CA ARG A 124 -18.17 -20.28 -17.69
C ARG A 124 -16.94 -20.28 -18.57
N GLU A 125 -17.12 -20.14 -19.89
CA GLU A 125 -16.03 -20.04 -20.85
C GLU A 125 -15.19 -18.79 -20.63
N ILE A 126 -15.76 -17.66 -20.20
CA ILE A 126 -14.98 -16.47 -19.83
C ILE A 126 -14.06 -16.74 -18.64
N LEU A 127 -14.52 -17.49 -17.64
CA LEU A 127 -13.68 -17.91 -16.51
C LEU A 127 -12.58 -18.87 -16.97
N LYS A 128 -12.93 -19.89 -17.77
CA LYS A 128 -11.97 -20.83 -18.37
C LYS A 128 -10.91 -20.11 -19.22
N PHE A 129 -11.33 -19.09 -19.99
CA PHE A 129 -10.46 -18.31 -20.86
C PHE A 129 -9.34 -17.62 -20.11
N LYS A 130 -9.60 -17.13 -18.89
CA LYS A 130 -8.55 -16.57 -18.04
C LYS A 130 -7.44 -17.60 -17.80
N ASP A 131 -7.81 -18.79 -17.36
CA ASP A 131 -6.83 -19.83 -16.99
C ASP A 131 -6.08 -20.35 -18.22
N ASP A 132 -6.78 -20.62 -19.32
CA ASP A 132 -6.19 -21.05 -20.59
C ASP A 132 -5.18 -20.03 -21.13
N VAL A 133 -5.46 -18.73 -20.99
CA VAL A 133 -4.57 -17.64 -21.41
C VAL A 133 -3.32 -17.58 -20.55
N LEU A 134 -3.47 -17.68 -19.23
CA LEU A 134 -2.33 -17.64 -18.31
C LEU A 134 -1.38 -18.82 -18.57
N SER A 135 -1.91 -20.04 -18.68
CA SER A 135 -1.10 -21.22 -18.99
C SER A 135 -0.43 -21.14 -20.37
N TYR A 136 -1.11 -20.57 -21.37
CA TYR A 136 -0.54 -20.38 -22.69
C TYR A 136 0.65 -19.41 -22.71
N LEU A 137 0.50 -18.26 -22.04
CA LEU A 137 1.57 -17.27 -21.97
C LEU A 137 2.75 -17.78 -21.16
N GLU A 138 2.50 -18.46 -20.04
CA GLU A 138 3.54 -19.08 -19.21
C GLU A 138 4.35 -20.12 -20.00
N LEU A 139 3.69 -20.95 -20.81
CA LEU A 139 4.37 -21.91 -21.68
C LEU A 139 5.32 -21.20 -22.66
N LEU A 140 4.87 -20.13 -23.32
CA LEU A 140 5.68 -19.39 -24.31
C LEU A 140 6.78 -18.53 -23.67
N GLU A 141 6.58 -18.07 -22.44
CA GLU A 141 7.58 -17.31 -21.68
C GLU A 141 8.70 -18.24 -21.18
N ASN A 142 8.36 -19.46 -20.75
CA ASN A 142 9.33 -20.45 -20.30
C ASN A 142 10.09 -21.15 -21.44
N ASN A 143 9.60 -21.04 -22.68
CA ASN A 143 10.19 -21.69 -23.86
C ASN A 143 10.37 -20.67 -25.00
N PRO A 144 11.41 -19.83 -24.96
CA PRO A 144 11.60 -18.73 -25.91
C PRO A 144 11.81 -19.18 -27.36
N ASP A 145 12.23 -20.43 -27.57
CA ASP A 145 12.45 -21.01 -28.90
C ASP A 145 11.14 -21.41 -29.62
N ILE A 146 10.00 -21.41 -28.92
CA ILE A 146 8.70 -21.70 -29.54
C ILE A 146 8.29 -20.53 -30.45
N ASP A 147 7.99 -20.86 -31.70
CA ASP A 147 7.53 -19.88 -32.68
C ASP A 147 6.14 -19.34 -32.33
N ARG A 148 6.04 -18.03 -32.16
CA ARG A 148 4.83 -17.30 -31.73
C ARG A 148 3.90 -16.98 -32.91
N ASN A 149 3.69 -17.97 -33.76
CA ASN A 149 2.96 -17.86 -35.03
C ASN A 149 1.48 -18.24 -34.94
N GLU A 150 0.99 -18.63 -33.76
CA GLU A 150 -0.41 -18.99 -33.58
C GLU A 150 -1.31 -17.74 -33.67
N THR A 151 -2.37 -17.87 -34.46
CA THR A 151 -3.44 -16.86 -34.56
C THR A 151 -4.45 -17.02 -33.43
N LEU A 152 -5.17 -15.95 -33.10
CA LEU A 152 -6.24 -16.00 -32.10
C LEU A 152 -7.33 -17.03 -32.48
N GLY A 153 -7.67 -17.17 -33.75
CA GLY A 153 -8.61 -18.18 -34.23
C GLY A 153 -8.13 -19.61 -34.01
N GLN A 154 -6.84 -19.89 -34.23
CA GLN A 154 -6.25 -21.20 -33.93
C GLN A 154 -6.28 -21.51 -32.43
N PHE A 155 -5.93 -20.53 -31.59
CA PHE A 155 -5.96 -20.66 -30.13
C PHE A 155 -7.36 -21.01 -29.61
N ILE A 156 -8.38 -20.35 -30.14
CA ILE A 156 -9.78 -20.54 -29.74
C ILE A 156 -10.31 -21.88 -30.24
N LYS A 157 -10.01 -22.24 -31.49
CA LYS A 157 -10.44 -23.51 -32.09
C LYS A 157 -9.82 -24.72 -31.38
N SER A 158 -8.54 -24.66 -31.01
CA SER A 158 -7.84 -25.76 -30.34
C SER A 158 -8.37 -26.07 -28.93
N ARG A 159 -9.01 -25.09 -28.27
CA ARG A 159 -9.57 -25.20 -26.91
C ARG A 159 -11.08 -25.37 -26.85
N GLY A 160 -11.74 -25.42 -28.01
CA GLY A 160 -13.17 -25.74 -28.13
C GLY A 160 -14.12 -24.67 -27.57
N TYR A 161 -13.79 -23.38 -27.72
CA TYR A 161 -14.66 -22.28 -27.29
C TYR A 161 -15.91 -22.15 -28.18
N SER A 162 -17.08 -21.92 -27.56
CA SER A 162 -18.34 -21.78 -28.28
C SER A 162 -18.37 -20.58 -29.23
N GLU A 163 -19.24 -20.66 -30.25
CA GLU A 163 -19.47 -19.55 -31.18
C GLU A 163 -20.05 -18.32 -30.47
N LEU A 164 -20.90 -18.53 -29.46
CA LEU A 164 -21.48 -17.43 -28.69
C LEU A 164 -20.40 -16.67 -27.90
N PHE A 165 -19.45 -17.37 -27.28
CA PHE A 165 -18.30 -16.73 -26.63
C PHE A 165 -17.47 -15.90 -27.62
N GLN A 166 -17.22 -16.42 -28.82
CA GLN A 166 -16.50 -15.67 -29.84
C GLN A 166 -17.26 -14.41 -30.26
N LYS A 167 -18.54 -14.54 -30.65
CA LYS A 167 -19.35 -13.45 -31.20
C LYS A 167 -19.85 -12.43 -30.17
N ALA A 168 -20.09 -12.86 -28.93
CA ALA A 168 -20.70 -12.02 -27.89
C ALA A 168 -19.74 -11.60 -26.77
N TYR A 169 -18.47 -12.02 -26.81
CA TYR A 169 -17.46 -11.60 -25.84
C TYR A 169 -16.12 -11.26 -26.50
N LEU A 170 -15.41 -12.23 -27.09
CA LEU A 170 -14.03 -12.05 -27.53
C LEU A 170 -13.90 -11.09 -28.73
N VAL A 171 -14.63 -11.36 -29.81
CA VAL A 171 -14.60 -10.54 -31.04
C VAL A 171 -15.07 -9.11 -30.76
N PRO A 172 -16.18 -8.88 -30.01
CA PRO A 172 -16.57 -7.54 -29.61
C PRO A 172 -15.47 -6.79 -28.86
N ILE A 173 -14.81 -7.41 -27.88
CA ILE A 173 -13.74 -6.76 -27.10
C ILE A 173 -12.57 -6.40 -28.01
N CYS A 174 -12.02 -7.37 -28.74
CA CYS A 174 -10.85 -7.14 -29.61
C CYS A 174 -11.18 -6.16 -30.75
N GLY A 175 -12.33 -6.32 -31.39
CA GLY A 175 -12.79 -5.44 -32.46
C GLY A 175 -12.93 -4.00 -31.98
N SER A 176 -13.42 -3.80 -30.76
CA SER A 176 -13.58 -2.47 -30.15
C SER A 176 -12.24 -1.82 -29.79
N ILE A 177 -11.28 -2.62 -29.31
CA ILE A 177 -9.96 -2.11 -28.90
C ILE A 177 -9.12 -1.68 -30.11
N TRP A 178 -9.03 -2.53 -31.13
CA TRP A 178 -8.18 -2.28 -32.30
C TRP A 178 -8.95 -1.69 -33.49
N SER A 179 -10.23 -1.38 -33.32
CA SER A 179 -11.12 -0.83 -34.35
C SER A 179 -11.07 -1.60 -35.68
N CYS A 180 -10.97 -2.94 -35.59
CA CYS A 180 -10.78 -3.82 -36.74
C CYS A 180 -12.05 -4.62 -37.03
N PRO A 181 -12.39 -4.90 -38.31
CA PRO A 181 -13.54 -5.72 -38.68
C PRO A 181 -13.57 -7.08 -37.96
N SER A 182 -14.77 -7.57 -37.67
CA SER A 182 -14.97 -8.79 -36.88
C SER A 182 -14.29 -10.01 -37.51
N ASP A 183 -14.28 -10.10 -38.84
CA ASP A 183 -13.63 -11.19 -39.58
C ASP A 183 -12.09 -11.15 -39.46
N GLY A 184 -11.51 -9.97 -39.24
CA GLY A 184 -10.07 -9.78 -39.10
C GLY A 184 -9.54 -10.15 -37.72
N VAL A 185 -10.35 -10.08 -36.67
CA VAL A 185 -9.92 -10.30 -35.27
C VAL A 185 -9.31 -11.68 -35.06
N LEU A 186 -9.86 -12.73 -35.68
CA LEU A 186 -9.35 -14.10 -35.52
C LEU A 186 -7.99 -14.32 -36.19
N SER A 187 -7.55 -13.41 -37.07
CA SER A 187 -6.23 -13.45 -37.71
C SER A 187 -5.11 -12.80 -36.87
N PHE A 188 -5.47 -12.15 -35.76
CA PHE A 188 -4.48 -11.49 -34.88
C PHE A 188 -3.50 -12.49 -34.27
N SER A 189 -2.33 -12.00 -33.88
CA SER A 189 -1.38 -12.80 -33.09
C SER A 189 -2.00 -13.16 -31.74
N ALA A 190 -2.12 -14.46 -31.45
CA ALA A 190 -2.60 -14.93 -30.15
C ALA A 190 -1.69 -14.40 -29.04
N PHE A 191 -0.36 -14.50 -29.20
CA PHE A 191 0.59 -14.00 -28.22
C PHE A 191 0.38 -12.51 -27.88
N SER A 192 0.27 -11.65 -28.90
CA SER A 192 0.11 -10.20 -28.68
C SER A 192 -1.21 -9.86 -27.99
N VAL A 193 -2.35 -10.37 -28.51
CA VAL A 193 -3.69 -10.08 -27.97
C VAL A 193 -3.87 -10.65 -26.57
N LEU A 194 -3.42 -11.89 -26.34
CA LEU A 194 -3.57 -12.52 -25.03
C LEU A 194 -2.67 -11.87 -23.98
N SER A 195 -1.45 -11.46 -24.36
CA SER A 195 -0.58 -10.65 -23.49
C SER A 195 -1.23 -9.32 -23.14
N PHE A 196 -1.87 -8.66 -24.12
CA PHE A 196 -2.64 -7.44 -23.87
C PHE A 196 -3.76 -7.68 -22.86
N CYS A 197 -4.57 -8.73 -23.05
CA CYS A 197 -5.66 -9.07 -22.14
C CYS A 197 -5.19 -9.36 -20.71
N ARG A 198 -4.06 -10.08 -20.55
CA ARG A 198 -3.41 -10.31 -19.25
C ARG A 198 -2.97 -9.00 -18.61
N ASN A 199 -2.22 -8.19 -19.36
CA ASN A 199 -1.62 -6.95 -18.86
C ASN A 199 -2.66 -5.86 -18.55
N HIS A 200 -3.79 -5.86 -19.25
CA HIS A 200 -4.88 -4.89 -19.09
C HIS A 200 -6.06 -5.41 -18.25
N HIS A 201 -5.91 -6.58 -17.62
CA HIS A 201 -6.94 -7.18 -16.76
C HIS A 201 -8.32 -7.32 -17.43
N LEU A 202 -8.32 -7.64 -18.73
CA LEU A 202 -9.53 -7.85 -19.54
C LEU A 202 -10.02 -9.32 -19.50
N LEU A 203 -9.34 -10.18 -18.74
CA LEU A 203 -9.72 -11.59 -18.56
C LEU A 203 -10.83 -11.80 -17.52
N GLN A 204 -11.31 -10.74 -16.87
CA GLN A 204 -12.32 -10.81 -15.81
C GLN A 204 -13.54 -9.93 -16.09
N LEU A 205 -14.71 -10.43 -15.71
CA LEU A 205 -16.00 -9.75 -15.85
C LEU A 205 -16.17 -8.61 -14.83
N PHE A 206 -15.63 -8.77 -13.62
CA PHE A 206 -15.75 -7.81 -12.52
C PHE A 206 -14.37 -7.47 -11.93
N GLY A 207 -14.32 -6.38 -11.16
CA GLY A 207 -13.11 -5.97 -10.45
C GLY A 207 -11.99 -5.46 -11.36
N ARG A 208 -12.33 -4.79 -12.47
CA ARG A 208 -11.35 -4.17 -13.38
C ARG A 208 -10.61 -3.01 -12.68
N PRO A 209 -9.40 -2.63 -13.15
CA PRO A 209 -8.68 -1.49 -12.62
C PRO A 209 -9.53 -0.22 -12.64
N GLN A 210 -9.34 0.64 -11.64
CA GLN A 210 -9.97 1.96 -11.62
C GLN A 210 -9.42 2.81 -12.77
N TRP A 211 -10.29 3.25 -13.66
CA TRP A 211 -9.93 4.15 -14.75
C TRP A 211 -9.97 5.60 -14.30
N HIS A 212 -9.18 6.42 -14.98
CA HIS A 212 -9.06 7.85 -14.81
C HIS A 212 -9.17 8.56 -16.16
N THR A 213 -9.57 9.82 -16.11
CA THR A 213 -9.48 10.76 -17.22
C THR A 213 -8.77 12.03 -16.75
N VAL A 214 -8.23 12.81 -17.69
CA VAL A 214 -7.56 14.07 -17.37
C VAL A 214 -8.62 15.08 -16.97
N ARG A 215 -8.50 15.65 -15.77
CA ARG A 215 -9.38 16.73 -15.34
C ARG A 215 -9.12 17.92 -16.25
N TRP A 216 -10.17 18.48 -16.83
CA TRP A 216 -10.08 19.52 -17.88
C TRP A 216 -9.53 19.04 -19.24
N ARG A 217 -9.62 17.74 -19.51
CA ARG A 217 -9.36 17.13 -20.82
C ARG A 217 -7.89 17.12 -21.26
N SER A 218 -7.61 16.33 -22.29
CA SER A 218 -6.26 16.00 -22.76
C SER A 218 -5.44 17.23 -23.22
N HIS A 219 -6.08 18.26 -23.78
CA HIS A 219 -5.36 19.48 -24.18
C HIS A 219 -4.62 20.18 -23.02
N CYS A 220 -5.06 19.99 -21.76
CA CYS A 220 -4.41 20.59 -20.60
C CYS A 220 -2.98 20.08 -20.40
N TYR A 221 -2.74 18.77 -20.49
CA TYR A 221 -1.37 18.25 -20.34
C TYR A 221 -0.51 18.66 -21.53
N VAL A 222 -1.08 18.67 -22.75
CA VAL A 222 -0.36 19.08 -23.96
C VAL A 222 0.11 20.53 -23.82
N LYS A 223 -0.75 21.42 -23.31
CA LYS A 223 -0.40 22.80 -23.01
C LYS A 223 0.75 22.90 -22.01
N LYS A 224 0.70 22.14 -20.91
CA LYS A 224 1.81 22.14 -19.93
C LYS A 224 3.12 21.65 -20.51
N VAL A 225 3.09 20.61 -21.35
CA VAL A 225 4.31 20.14 -22.05
C VAL A 225 4.86 21.23 -22.96
N ARG A 226 3.99 21.90 -23.73
CA ARG A 226 4.36 23.04 -24.57
C ARG A 226 5.05 24.14 -23.76
N GLU A 227 4.47 24.56 -22.65
CA GLU A 227 5.04 25.59 -21.77
C GLU A 227 6.44 25.19 -21.28
N VAL A 228 6.64 23.93 -20.90
CA VAL A 228 7.97 23.43 -20.50
C VAL A 228 8.95 23.46 -21.67
N LEU A 229 8.55 23.01 -22.86
CA LEU A 229 9.40 23.02 -24.05
C LEU A 229 9.83 24.45 -24.43
N GLU A 230 8.88 25.39 -24.47
CA GLU A 230 9.14 26.79 -24.79
C GLU A 230 10.05 27.45 -23.73
N SER A 231 9.84 27.16 -22.44
CA SER A 231 10.71 27.65 -21.35
C SER A 231 12.16 27.14 -21.44
N LYS A 232 12.38 26.03 -22.13
CA LYS A 232 13.71 25.43 -22.37
C LYS A 232 14.32 25.88 -23.71
N GLY A 233 13.63 26.75 -24.45
CA GLY A 233 14.10 27.29 -25.72
C GLY A 233 13.87 26.35 -26.91
N CYS A 234 12.99 25.36 -26.79
CA CYS A 234 12.63 24.50 -27.92
C CYS A 234 11.81 25.28 -28.96
N GLN A 235 12.05 25.01 -30.24
CA GLN A 235 11.27 25.59 -31.33
C GLN A 235 10.14 24.63 -31.71
N ILE A 236 8.91 25.11 -31.73
CA ILE A 236 7.74 24.32 -32.11
C ILE A 236 7.17 24.88 -33.41
N ARG A 237 7.11 24.05 -34.45
CA ARG A 237 6.64 24.41 -35.79
C ARG A 237 5.39 23.63 -36.15
N THR A 238 4.24 24.25 -35.93
CA THR A 238 2.93 23.77 -36.37
C THR A 238 2.68 24.16 -37.83
N ARG A 239 1.76 23.47 -38.52
CA ARG A 239 1.51 23.65 -39.97
C ARG A 239 2.77 23.47 -40.82
N SER A 240 3.71 22.67 -40.33
CA SER A 240 5.00 22.43 -40.96
C SER A 240 5.10 20.93 -41.28
N GLU A 241 4.49 20.54 -42.39
CA GLU A 241 4.58 19.17 -42.88
C GLU A 241 6.00 18.88 -43.36
N VAL A 242 6.56 17.75 -42.90
CA VAL A 242 7.84 17.24 -43.39
C VAL A 242 7.55 16.30 -44.55
N ASN A 243 8.19 16.53 -45.69
CA ASN A 243 8.02 15.71 -46.89
C ASN A 243 9.00 14.54 -46.93
N SER A 244 10.24 14.76 -46.49
CA SER A 244 11.26 13.72 -46.47
C SER A 244 12.36 13.98 -45.43
N VAL A 245 13.05 12.90 -45.05
CA VAL A 245 14.22 12.91 -44.16
C VAL A 245 15.35 12.11 -44.80
N ALA A 246 16.50 12.75 -44.93
CA ALA A 246 17.72 12.14 -45.47
C ALA A 246 18.84 12.16 -44.43
N THR A 247 19.82 11.28 -44.60
CA THR A 247 21.01 11.21 -43.73
C THR A 247 22.28 11.37 -44.55
N ASN A 248 23.26 12.10 -44.02
CA ASN A 248 24.62 12.20 -44.56
C ASN A 248 25.66 12.06 -43.43
N ASP A 249 26.95 12.18 -43.75
CA ASP A 249 28.04 12.06 -42.76
C ASP A 249 28.02 13.15 -41.67
N GLU A 250 27.29 14.25 -41.88
CA GLU A 250 27.18 15.38 -40.95
C GLU A 250 25.93 15.34 -40.05
N GLY A 251 24.95 14.47 -40.37
CA GLY A 251 23.72 14.29 -39.59
C GLY A 251 22.48 14.00 -40.44
N CYS A 252 21.34 14.51 -39.99
CA CYS A 252 20.03 14.36 -40.63
C CYS A 252 19.59 15.68 -41.29
N ILE A 253 19.04 15.59 -42.50
CA ILE A 253 18.44 16.71 -43.24
C ILE A 253 16.94 16.49 -43.29
N VAL A 254 16.18 17.48 -42.83
CA VAL A 254 14.71 17.50 -42.83
C VAL A 254 14.24 18.44 -43.93
N PHE A 255 13.39 17.95 -44.83
CA PHE A 255 12.80 18.72 -45.92
C PHE A 255 11.32 19.00 -45.64
N CYS A 256 10.94 20.28 -45.59
CA CYS A 256 9.57 20.69 -45.29
C CYS A 256 8.77 21.00 -46.57
N GLY A 257 7.44 21.08 -46.43
CA GLY A 257 6.50 21.34 -47.53
C GLY A 257 6.61 22.71 -48.18
N ASP A 258 7.32 23.66 -47.56
CA ASP A 258 7.61 25.01 -48.07
C ASP A 258 8.95 25.09 -48.82
N ASP A 259 9.50 23.96 -49.24
CA ASP A 259 10.83 23.79 -49.84
C ASP A 259 12.00 24.20 -48.94
N SER A 260 11.76 24.48 -47.66
CA SER A 260 12.83 24.71 -46.69
C SER A 260 13.52 23.39 -46.31
N LYS A 261 14.83 23.49 -46.03
CA LYS A 261 15.64 22.36 -45.54
C LYS A 261 16.49 22.78 -44.36
N GLU A 262 16.55 21.92 -43.34
CA GLU A 262 17.37 22.16 -42.15
C GLU A 262 18.17 20.91 -41.74
N MET A 263 19.37 21.15 -41.20
CA MET A 263 20.29 20.11 -40.77
C MET A 263 20.31 19.97 -39.25
N TYR A 264 20.36 18.73 -38.79
CA TYR A 264 20.32 18.32 -37.39
C TYR A 264 21.36 17.25 -37.11
N ASN A 265 21.84 17.16 -35.87
CA ASN A 265 22.76 16.09 -35.46
C ASN A 265 22.08 14.71 -35.43
N GLY A 266 20.76 14.69 -35.27
CA GLY A 266 19.95 13.49 -35.28
C GLY A 266 18.47 13.82 -35.40
N CYS A 267 17.67 12.82 -35.72
CA CYS A 267 16.22 12.96 -35.87
C CYS A 267 15.48 11.86 -35.11
N ILE A 268 14.36 12.23 -34.48
CA ILE A 268 13.37 11.30 -33.96
C ILE A 268 12.12 11.38 -34.83
N LEU A 269 11.76 10.27 -35.47
CA LEU A 269 10.52 10.10 -36.20
C LEU A 269 9.44 9.56 -35.26
N ALA A 270 8.55 10.46 -34.83
CA ALA A 270 7.42 10.22 -33.94
C ALA A 270 6.08 10.16 -34.72
N VAL A 271 6.09 9.53 -35.89
CA VAL A 271 4.94 9.37 -36.80
C VAL A 271 4.55 7.90 -36.91
N HIS A 272 3.40 7.58 -37.52
CA HIS A 272 3.04 6.19 -37.78
C HIS A 272 4.08 5.48 -38.65
N ALA A 273 4.30 4.18 -38.43
CA ALA A 273 5.36 3.43 -39.12
C ALA A 273 5.28 3.48 -40.67
N PRO A 274 4.10 3.41 -41.32
CA PRO A 274 4.01 3.60 -42.77
C PRO A 274 4.42 5.00 -43.22
N ASP A 275 4.11 6.02 -42.43
CA ASP A 275 4.48 7.40 -42.74
C ASP A 275 5.99 7.61 -42.53
N ALA A 276 6.60 6.95 -41.54
CA ALA A 276 8.05 6.92 -41.40
C ALA A 276 8.73 6.31 -42.64
N VAL A 277 8.20 5.21 -43.19
CA VAL A 277 8.74 4.61 -44.43
C VAL A 277 8.61 5.58 -45.61
N LYS A 278 7.48 6.30 -45.73
CA LYS A 278 7.29 7.32 -46.77
C LYS A 278 8.29 8.47 -46.64
N LEU A 279 8.49 8.99 -45.42
CA LEU A 279 9.44 10.08 -45.15
C LEU A 279 10.88 9.71 -45.50
N LEU A 280 11.27 8.44 -45.28
CA LEU A 280 12.60 7.95 -45.65
C LEU A 280 12.78 7.74 -47.16
N GLY A 281 11.69 7.61 -47.91
CA GLY A 281 11.69 7.46 -49.37
C GLY A 281 12.64 6.36 -49.86
N ASP A 282 13.43 6.63 -50.89
CA ASP A 282 14.39 5.69 -51.46
C ASP A 282 15.56 5.38 -50.53
N GLN A 283 15.85 6.26 -49.57
CA GLN A 283 16.94 6.07 -48.60
C GLN A 283 16.58 5.09 -47.47
N ALA A 284 15.36 4.56 -47.41
CA ALA A 284 15.01 3.55 -46.42
C ALA A 284 15.79 2.25 -46.67
N THR A 285 16.56 1.82 -45.66
CA THR A 285 17.32 0.58 -45.68
C THR A 285 16.40 -0.64 -45.73
N PHE A 286 16.94 -1.79 -46.12
CA PHE A 286 16.19 -3.05 -46.13
C PHE A 286 15.54 -3.37 -44.78
N ASN A 287 16.30 -3.22 -43.68
CA ASN A 287 15.79 -3.49 -42.34
C ASN A 287 14.69 -2.51 -41.93
N GLU A 288 14.86 -1.21 -42.20
CA GLU A 288 13.83 -0.20 -41.92
C GLU A 288 12.53 -0.49 -42.68
N ARG A 289 12.59 -0.80 -43.98
CA ARG A 289 11.40 -1.15 -44.79
C ARG A 289 10.70 -2.40 -44.26
N ARG A 290 11.47 -3.46 -43.96
CA ARG A 290 10.92 -4.73 -43.47
C ARG A 290 10.27 -4.59 -42.09
N ILE A 291 10.94 -3.92 -41.16
CA ILE A 291 10.46 -3.79 -39.77
C ILE A 291 9.29 -2.81 -39.70
N LEU A 292 9.45 -1.58 -40.22
CA LEU A 292 8.40 -0.56 -40.17
C LEU A 292 7.20 -0.92 -41.05
N GLY A 293 7.44 -1.58 -42.19
CA GLY A 293 6.39 -2.06 -43.10
C GLY A 293 5.53 -3.20 -42.55
N ALA A 294 5.97 -3.87 -41.47
CA ALA A 294 5.19 -4.91 -40.82
C ALA A 294 3.99 -4.36 -40.02
N PHE A 295 4.02 -3.07 -39.65
CA PHE A 295 2.97 -2.41 -38.89
C PHE A 295 1.89 -1.86 -39.82
N GLN A 296 0.81 -2.63 -39.94
CA GLN A 296 -0.36 -2.29 -40.75
C GLN A 296 -1.39 -1.49 -39.95
N TYR A 297 -2.16 -0.65 -40.63
CA TYR A 297 -3.17 0.20 -40.02
C TYR A 297 -4.52 0.02 -40.71
N VAL A 298 -5.60 0.02 -39.91
CA VAL A 298 -6.98 0.06 -40.39
C VAL A 298 -7.55 1.45 -40.11
N TYR A 299 -8.12 2.07 -41.14
CA TYR A 299 -8.74 3.39 -41.02
C TYR A 299 -10.24 3.21 -40.75
N SER A 300 -10.71 3.91 -39.72
CA SER A 300 -12.12 3.94 -39.34
C SER A 300 -12.68 5.35 -39.52
N ASP A 301 -13.92 5.42 -40.01
CA ASP A 301 -14.71 6.65 -40.01
C ASP A 301 -15.34 6.83 -38.64
N ILE A 302 -15.15 7.99 -38.03
CA ILE A 302 -15.60 8.29 -36.67
C ILE A 302 -16.49 9.52 -36.68
N PHE A 303 -17.59 9.44 -35.93
CA PHE A 303 -18.61 10.47 -35.85
C PHE A 303 -18.84 10.86 -34.39
N LEU A 304 -18.80 12.15 -34.07
CA LEU A 304 -19.38 12.71 -32.86
C LEU A 304 -20.82 13.13 -33.16
N HIS A 305 -21.79 12.64 -32.40
CA HIS A 305 -23.22 12.84 -32.67
C HIS A 305 -24.08 12.68 -31.41
N ARG A 306 -25.41 12.77 -31.57
CA ARG A 306 -26.41 12.62 -30.48
C ARG A 306 -27.45 11.53 -30.75
N ASP A 307 -27.14 10.63 -31.67
CA ASP A 307 -28.07 9.61 -32.15
C ASP A 307 -28.13 8.38 -31.24
N LYS A 308 -29.19 8.31 -30.42
CA LYS A 308 -29.42 7.19 -29.50
C LYS A 308 -29.74 5.87 -30.22
N THR A 309 -30.03 5.87 -31.52
CA THR A 309 -30.27 4.61 -32.25
C THR A 309 -29.00 3.78 -32.44
N LEU A 310 -27.83 4.38 -32.22
CA LEU A 310 -26.52 3.72 -32.20
C LEU A 310 -26.10 3.36 -30.77
N MET A 311 -27.05 3.01 -29.91
CA MET A 311 -26.82 2.46 -28.56
C MET A 311 -27.57 1.13 -28.43
N PRO A 312 -27.24 0.28 -27.44
CA PRO A 312 -28.00 -0.95 -27.17
C PRO A 312 -29.50 -0.66 -27.01
N LYS A 313 -30.33 -1.59 -27.47
CA LYS A 313 -31.80 -1.40 -27.48
C LYS A 313 -32.35 -1.33 -26.07
N ASN A 314 -31.79 -2.12 -25.16
CA ASN A 314 -32.11 -2.04 -23.74
C ASN A 314 -31.21 -1.02 -23.02
N PRO A 315 -31.77 0.06 -22.44
CA PRO A 315 -31.01 1.02 -21.65
C PRO A 315 -30.26 0.42 -20.47
N ALA A 316 -30.72 -0.69 -19.91
CA ALA A 316 -30.01 -1.38 -18.82
C ALA A 316 -28.64 -1.94 -19.27
N ALA A 317 -28.46 -2.18 -20.57
CA ALA A 317 -27.20 -2.62 -21.15
C ALA A 317 -26.26 -1.45 -21.49
N TRP A 318 -26.70 -0.19 -21.39
CA TRP A 318 -25.84 0.95 -21.74
C TRP A 318 -24.62 1.02 -20.84
N SER A 319 -23.47 1.07 -21.49
CA SER A 319 -22.16 1.13 -20.86
C SER A 319 -21.34 2.28 -21.46
N ALA A 320 -20.14 2.52 -20.94
CA ALA A 320 -19.25 3.56 -21.45
C ALA A 320 -18.86 3.35 -22.93
N TRP A 321 -18.75 2.11 -23.38
CA TRP A 321 -18.47 1.74 -24.77
C TRP A 321 -19.31 0.51 -25.16
N ASN A 322 -20.01 0.63 -26.28
CA ASN A 322 -21.13 -0.23 -26.64
C ASN A 322 -20.90 -0.81 -28.03
N PHE A 323 -20.59 -2.11 -28.08
CA PHE A 323 -20.43 -2.83 -29.33
C PHE A 323 -21.80 -3.16 -29.94
N LEU A 324 -21.98 -2.81 -31.20
CA LEU A 324 -23.17 -3.11 -31.99
C LEU A 324 -22.79 -4.07 -33.12
N GLY A 325 -23.29 -5.31 -33.04
CA GLY A 325 -23.09 -6.28 -34.12
C GLY A 325 -24.01 -5.96 -35.30
N SER A 326 -23.43 -5.85 -36.51
CA SER A 326 -24.18 -5.70 -37.76
C SER A 326 -24.01 -6.90 -38.71
N ALA A 327 -24.86 -6.96 -39.73
CA ALA A 327 -24.85 -8.03 -40.73
C ALA A 327 -23.67 -7.93 -41.72
N GLU A 328 -22.99 -6.79 -41.82
CA GLU A 328 -21.92 -6.53 -42.80
C GLU A 328 -20.48 -6.73 -42.25
N SER A 329 -20.32 -7.46 -41.15
CA SER A 329 -19.02 -7.77 -40.49
C SER A 329 -18.08 -6.60 -40.16
N LYS A 330 -18.54 -5.35 -40.33
CA LYS A 330 -17.89 -4.13 -39.83
C LYS A 330 -18.09 -4.01 -38.32
N VAL A 331 -17.05 -3.54 -37.62
CA VAL A 331 -17.17 -3.23 -36.19
C VAL A 331 -17.80 -1.85 -36.03
N CYS A 332 -19.01 -1.82 -35.47
CA CYS A 332 -19.67 -0.60 -35.02
C CYS A 332 -19.56 -0.49 -33.50
N LEU A 333 -18.87 0.55 -33.03
CA LEU A 333 -18.67 0.80 -31.60
C LEU A 333 -19.09 2.22 -31.25
N THR A 334 -19.91 2.38 -30.21
CA THR A 334 -20.32 3.69 -29.70
C THR A 334 -19.78 3.96 -28.29
N TYR A 335 -18.98 5.01 -28.15
CA TYR A 335 -18.55 5.56 -26.87
C TYR A 335 -19.57 6.57 -26.35
N TRP A 336 -19.96 6.44 -25.09
CA TRP A 336 -20.81 7.41 -24.39
C TRP A 336 -19.93 8.34 -23.56
N LEU A 337 -19.64 9.52 -24.12
CA LEU A 337 -18.65 10.44 -23.53
C LEU A 337 -19.08 10.97 -22.17
N ASN A 338 -20.39 11.08 -21.90
CA ASN A 338 -20.85 11.60 -20.61
C ASN A 338 -20.36 10.76 -19.44
N VAL A 339 -20.44 9.44 -19.58
CA VAL A 339 -20.00 8.50 -18.55
C VAL A 339 -18.47 8.43 -18.50
N LEU A 340 -17.80 8.45 -19.65
CA LEU A 340 -16.33 8.39 -19.72
C LEU A 340 -15.65 9.63 -19.15
N GLN A 341 -16.27 10.80 -19.29
CA GLN A 341 -15.63 12.09 -19.03
C GLN A 341 -16.36 12.89 -17.94
N ASN A 342 -17.18 12.22 -17.12
CA ASN A 342 -17.93 12.81 -16.00
C ASN A 342 -18.78 14.04 -16.39
N ILE A 343 -19.38 14.01 -17.58
CA ILE A 343 -20.35 15.03 -18.00
C ILE A 343 -21.72 14.60 -17.49
N ASP A 344 -22.53 15.55 -17.06
CA ASP A 344 -23.87 15.27 -16.53
C ASP A 344 -24.66 14.29 -17.42
N GLU A 345 -25.09 13.16 -16.85
CA GLU A 345 -25.81 12.11 -17.56
C GLU A 345 -27.25 12.52 -17.92
N THR A 346 -27.81 13.52 -17.24
CA THR A 346 -29.17 14.02 -17.52
C THR A 346 -29.21 14.95 -18.72
N SER A 347 -28.06 15.49 -19.12
CA SER A 347 -27.89 16.29 -20.33
C SER A 347 -28.02 15.48 -21.62
N ARG A 348 -28.04 16.16 -22.77
CA ARG A 348 -28.07 15.49 -24.08
C ARG A 348 -26.80 14.64 -24.26
N PRO A 349 -26.91 13.37 -24.70
CA PRO A 349 -25.74 12.50 -24.78
C PRO A 349 -24.79 12.96 -25.87
N PHE A 350 -23.50 12.95 -25.57
CA PHE A 350 -22.42 13.00 -26.56
C PHE A 350 -21.97 11.58 -26.84
N LEU A 351 -22.13 11.16 -28.10
CA LEU A 351 -21.82 9.82 -28.57
C LEU A 351 -20.74 9.89 -29.64
N VAL A 352 -19.74 9.01 -29.55
CA VAL A 352 -18.74 8.83 -30.59
C VAL A 352 -18.87 7.43 -31.17
N THR A 353 -19.33 7.32 -32.41
CA THR A 353 -19.50 6.03 -33.09
C THR A 353 -18.47 5.84 -34.19
N LEU A 354 -17.85 4.67 -34.19
CA LEU A 354 -16.90 4.20 -35.20
C LEU A 354 -17.62 3.29 -36.18
N ASN A 355 -17.38 3.52 -37.48
CA ASN A 355 -17.91 2.76 -38.61
C ASN A 355 -19.40 2.40 -38.49
N PRO A 356 -20.31 3.37 -38.26
CA PRO A 356 -21.73 3.08 -38.18
C PRO A 356 -22.26 2.59 -39.53
N ASP A 357 -23.22 1.66 -39.52
CA ASP A 357 -23.87 1.15 -40.74
C ASP A 357 -24.60 2.24 -41.55
N HIS A 358 -24.91 3.37 -40.90
CA HIS A 358 -25.53 4.55 -41.51
C HIS A 358 -24.99 5.82 -40.86
N THR A 359 -25.05 6.94 -41.58
CA THR A 359 -24.64 8.24 -41.01
C THR A 359 -25.53 8.60 -39.81
N PRO A 360 -24.95 8.91 -38.63
CA PRO A 360 -25.74 9.21 -37.45
C PRO A 360 -26.55 10.51 -37.60
N LYS A 361 -27.76 10.53 -37.03
CA LYS A 361 -28.55 11.76 -36.91
C LYS A 361 -27.86 12.74 -35.96
N HIS A 362 -28.01 14.04 -36.25
CA HIS A 362 -27.38 15.11 -35.45
C HIS A 362 -25.86 14.94 -35.29
N THR A 363 -25.18 14.66 -36.40
CA THR A 363 -23.71 14.63 -36.45
C THR A 363 -23.14 16.02 -36.19
N LEU A 364 -22.21 16.12 -35.24
CA LEU A 364 -21.49 17.34 -34.84
C LEU A 364 -20.11 17.41 -35.51
N LEU A 365 -19.42 16.27 -35.64
CA LEU A 365 -18.10 16.18 -36.25
C LEU A 365 -17.90 14.81 -36.91
N LYS A 366 -17.22 14.77 -38.06
CA LYS A 366 -16.75 13.55 -38.73
C LYS A 366 -15.24 13.64 -38.95
N TRP A 367 -14.50 12.56 -38.68
CA TRP A 367 -13.09 12.43 -39.05
C TRP A 367 -12.72 10.97 -39.30
N SER A 368 -11.50 10.72 -39.77
CA SER A 368 -10.95 9.37 -39.95
C SER A 368 -9.68 9.19 -39.13
N THR A 369 -9.45 8.00 -38.59
CA THR A 369 -8.26 7.67 -37.79
C THR A 369 -7.80 6.25 -38.05
N GLY A 370 -6.48 6.08 -38.18
CA GLY A 370 -5.84 4.79 -38.35
C GLY A 370 -5.49 4.14 -37.01
N HIS A 371 -5.80 2.86 -36.86
CA HIS A 371 -5.43 2.04 -35.70
C HIS A 371 -4.48 0.91 -36.11
N PRO A 372 -3.44 0.63 -35.32
CA PRO A 372 -2.49 -0.44 -35.64
C PRO A 372 -3.15 -1.82 -35.51
N VAL A 373 -2.81 -2.71 -36.43
CA VAL A 373 -3.28 -4.10 -36.45
C VAL A 373 -2.28 -5.00 -35.71
N PRO A 374 -2.69 -5.76 -34.68
CA PRO A 374 -1.82 -6.68 -33.93
C PRO A 374 -1.57 -7.98 -34.70
N SER A 375 -0.95 -7.87 -35.87
CA SER A 375 -0.60 -9.01 -36.72
C SER A 375 0.61 -9.78 -36.16
N ILE A 376 0.76 -11.03 -36.59
CA ILE A 376 1.97 -11.83 -36.29
C ILE A 376 3.23 -11.12 -36.80
N ALA A 377 3.16 -10.51 -37.98
CA ALA A 377 4.27 -9.75 -38.55
C ALA A 377 4.67 -8.56 -37.67
N ALA A 378 3.70 -7.79 -37.19
CA ALA A 378 3.92 -6.67 -36.27
C ALA A 378 4.54 -7.14 -34.94
N SER A 379 4.03 -8.25 -34.38
CA SER A 379 4.56 -8.82 -33.14
C SER A 379 6.00 -9.35 -33.26
N LYS A 380 6.40 -9.82 -34.44
CA LYS A 380 7.80 -10.21 -34.71
C LYS A 380 8.68 -8.99 -34.91
N ALA A 381 8.22 -8.03 -35.71
CA ALA A 381 8.94 -6.79 -35.98
C ALA A 381 9.20 -5.97 -34.71
N SER A 382 8.28 -5.98 -33.73
CA SER A 382 8.45 -5.27 -32.46
C SER A 382 9.65 -5.75 -31.63
N LEU A 383 10.09 -7.00 -31.82
CA LEU A 383 11.26 -7.58 -31.16
C LEU A 383 12.58 -7.24 -31.85
N GLU A 384 12.54 -6.59 -33.01
CA GLU A 384 13.71 -6.33 -33.86
C GLU A 384 14.05 -4.83 -34.00
N PHE A 385 13.43 -3.95 -33.21
CA PHE A 385 13.65 -2.50 -33.31
C PHE A 385 15.11 -2.08 -33.03
N ASP A 386 15.81 -2.82 -32.17
CA ASP A 386 17.24 -2.63 -31.88
C ASP A 386 18.13 -2.68 -33.14
N LYS A 387 17.66 -3.36 -34.20
CA LYS A 387 18.36 -3.43 -35.50
C LYS A 387 18.34 -2.11 -36.27
N ILE A 388 17.38 -1.22 -36.01
CA ILE A 388 17.22 0.04 -36.77
C ILE A 388 17.42 1.31 -35.91
N GLN A 389 17.23 1.22 -34.59
CA GLN A 389 17.32 2.40 -33.71
C GLN A 389 18.73 3.02 -33.70
N GLY A 390 18.82 4.31 -34.07
CA GLY A 390 20.03 5.13 -33.96
C GLY A 390 21.15 4.78 -34.93
N LYS A 391 21.01 3.76 -35.79
CA LYS A 391 22.11 3.22 -36.63
C LYS A 391 22.72 4.25 -37.59
N ARG A 392 21.92 5.22 -38.02
CA ARG A 392 22.34 6.29 -38.95
C ARG A 392 21.88 7.67 -38.50
N GLY A 393 21.78 7.89 -37.19
CA GLY A 393 21.32 9.16 -36.63
C GLY A 393 19.79 9.37 -36.66
N ILE A 394 19.02 8.31 -36.98
CA ILE A 394 17.55 8.32 -36.93
C ILE A 394 17.07 7.36 -35.85
N TRP A 395 16.14 7.83 -35.03
CA TRP A 395 15.40 7.04 -34.06
C TRP A 395 13.92 7.07 -34.43
N PHE A 396 13.23 5.97 -34.15
CA PHE A 396 11.81 5.80 -34.42
C PHE A 396 11.09 5.64 -33.10
N CYS A 397 9.98 6.34 -32.90
CA CYS A 397 9.12 6.15 -31.73
C CYS A 397 7.65 6.27 -32.11
N GLY A 398 6.80 5.49 -31.43
CA GLY A 398 5.38 5.50 -31.69
C GLY A 398 4.67 4.40 -30.93
N ALA A 399 3.36 4.55 -30.76
CA ALA A 399 2.54 3.60 -30.02
C ALA A 399 2.56 2.17 -30.62
N TYR A 400 2.92 2.03 -31.90
CA TYR A 400 3.08 0.75 -32.59
C TYR A 400 4.22 -0.12 -32.06
N GLN A 401 5.12 0.41 -31.23
CA GLN A 401 6.17 -0.38 -30.57
C GLN A 401 5.64 -1.20 -29.37
N GLY A 402 4.40 -0.95 -28.95
CA GLY A 402 3.69 -1.74 -27.95
C GLY A 402 2.32 -2.18 -28.48
N TYR A 403 1.26 -1.92 -27.72
CA TYR A 403 -0.12 -2.32 -28.06
C TYR A 403 -0.93 -1.26 -28.81
N GLY A 404 -0.34 -0.09 -29.11
CA GLY A 404 -1.00 0.99 -29.83
C GLY A 404 -1.62 2.07 -28.93
N PHE A 405 -1.31 2.10 -27.64
CA PHE A 405 -1.87 3.06 -26.69
C PHE A 405 -0.90 4.19 -26.30
N HIS A 406 -1.39 5.17 -25.54
CA HIS A 406 -0.60 6.33 -25.13
C HIS A 406 0.58 5.97 -24.21
N GLU A 407 0.43 4.96 -23.34
CA GLU A 407 1.56 4.44 -22.55
C GLU A 407 2.68 3.91 -23.46
N ASP A 408 2.31 3.14 -24.49
CA ASP A 408 3.28 2.58 -25.44
C ASP A 408 3.99 3.69 -26.21
N GLY A 409 3.22 4.69 -26.64
CA GLY A 409 3.75 5.87 -27.31
C GLY A 409 4.71 6.66 -26.42
N LEU A 410 4.36 6.87 -25.16
CA LEU A 410 5.19 7.54 -24.16
C LEU A 410 6.48 6.76 -23.88
N LYS A 411 6.39 5.45 -23.64
CA LYS A 411 7.54 4.56 -23.44
C LYS A 411 8.50 4.59 -24.61
N ALA A 412 7.97 4.47 -25.84
CA ALA A 412 8.78 4.55 -27.06
C ALA A 412 9.47 5.91 -27.20
N GLY A 413 8.76 7.00 -26.87
CA GLY A 413 9.30 8.35 -26.91
C GLY A 413 10.45 8.57 -25.91
N MET A 414 10.29 8.10 -24.67
CA MET A 414 11.34 8.14 -23.65
C MET A 414 12.54 7.28 -24.06
N ALA A 415 12.30 6.06 -24.51
CA ALA A 415 13.36 5.14 -24.93
C ALA A 415 14.20 5.71 -26.09
N ALA A 416 13.56 6.28 -27.11
CA ALA A 416 14.25 6.93 -28.22
C ALA A 416 15.09 8.12 -27.74
N ALA A 417 14.54 8.96 -26.86
CA ALA A 417 15.25 10.13 -26.35
C ALA A 417 16.46 9.76 -25.47
N HIS A 418 16.28 8.83 -24.54
CA HIS A 418 17.37 8.33 -23.69
C HIS A 418 18.47 7.65 -24.51
N SER A 419 18.08 6.85 -25.51
CA SER A 419 19.02 6.21 -26.44
C SER A 419 19.87 7.24 -27.18
N MET A 420 19.25 8.31 -27.74
CA MET A 420 20.00 9.38 -28.40
C MET A 420 20.94 10.13 -27.44
N LEU A 421 20.56 10.24 -26.15
CA LEU A 421 21.40 10.85 -25.11
C LEU A 421 22.51 9.92 -24.57
N GLY A 422 22.58 8.66 -25.02
CA GLY A 422 23.52 7.67 -24.50
C GLY A 422 23.25 7.26 -23.04
N LYS A 423 22.01 7.40 -22.58
CA LYS A 423 21.59 7.07 -21.20
C LYS A 423 20.69 5.84 -21.19
N SER A 424 20.72 5.08 -20.08
CA SER A 424 19.70 4.06 -19.83
C SER A 424 18.34 4.72 -19.54
N CYS A 425 17.26 4.07 -19.96
CA CYS A 425 15.89 4.50 -19.67
C CYS A 425 15.31 3.56 -18.60
N ALA A 426 14.95 4.11 -17.44
CA ALA A 426 14.25 3.35 -16.40
C ALA A 426 12.74 3.50 -16.63
N LEU A 427 12.14 2.56 -17.37
CA LEU A 427 10.69 2.51 -17.56
C LEU A 427 10.04 1.75 -16.40
N LEU A 428 8.95 2.27 -15.86
CA LEU A 428 8.16 1.56 -14.87
C LEU A 428 7.50 0.33 -15.50
N SER A 429 7.60 -0.80 -14.79
CA SER A 429 6.83 -2.00 -15.11
C SER A 429 5.38 -1.82 -14.67
N ASN A 430 4.47 -2.56 -15.31
CA ASN A 430 3.07 -2.58 -14.89
C ASN A 430 3.00 -3.19 -13.48
N PRO A 431 2.49 -2.46 -12.47
CA PRO A 431 2.37 -3.00 -11.13
C PRO A 431 1.40 -4.19 -11.12
N LYS A 432 1.51 -5.04 -10.09
CA LYS A 432 0.51 -6.08 -9.87
C LYS A 432 -0.83 -5.42 -9.57
N HIS A 433 -1.89 -5.90 -10.21
CA HIS A 433 -3.25 -5.53 -9.89
C HIS A 433 -3.85 -6.57 -8.97
N MET A 434 -4.32 -6.10 -7.82
CA MET A 434 -5.03 -6.92 -6.86
C MET A 434 -6.43 -7.24 -7.38
N VAL A 435 -6.67 -8.51 -7.68
CA VAL A 435 -7.99 -9.01 -8.10
C VAL A 435 -8.58 -9.83 -6.96
N PRO A 436 -9.42 -9.24 -6.10
CA PRO A 436 -10.06 -10.00 -5.03
C PRO A 436 -11.02 -11.04 -5.60
N SER A 437 -11.05 -12.22 -4.99
CA SER A 437 -12.13 -13.20 -5.16
C SER A 437 -13.48 -12.61 -4.75
N LEU A 438 -14.59 -13.31 -5.04
CA LEU A 438 -15.93 -12.86 -4.60
C LEU A 438 -16.01 -12.71 -3.06
N ILE A 439 -15.37 -13.61 -2.33
CA ILE A 439 -15.32 -13.60 -0.86
C ILE A 439 -14.52 -12.39 -0.38
N GLU A 440 -13.33 -12.16 -0.94
CA GLU A 440 -12.48 -11.01 -0.59
C GLU A 440 -13.13 -9.68 -1.01
N THR A 441 -13.90 -9.66 -2.09
CA THR A 441 -14.67 -8.48 -2.51
C THR A 441 -15.74 -8.13 -1.47
N GLY A 442 -16.45 -9.14 -0.96
CA GLY A 442 -17.39 -8.97 0.16
C GLY A 442 -16.69 -8.46 1.42
N ALA A 443 -15.52 -9.00 1.75
CA ALA A 443 -14.72 -8.56 2.88
C ALA A 443 -14.25 -7.11 2.74
N ARG A 444 -13.75 -6.73 1.57
CA ARG A 444 -13.36 -5.35 1.24
C ARG A 444 -14.53 -4.39 1.44
N LEU A 445 -15.72 -4.74 0.94
CA LEU A 445 -16.91 -3.90 1.11
C LEU A 445 -17.27 -3.73 2.60
N CYS A 446 -17.19 -4.79 3.39
CA CYS A 446 -17.48 -4.72 4.83
C CYS A 446 -16.46 -3.84 5.57
N VAL A 447 -15.16 -4.05 5.31
CA VAL A 447 -14.07 -3.30 5.96
C VAL A 447 -14.12 -1.82 5.57
N THR A 448 -14.26 -1.50 4.28
CA THR A 448 -14.33 -0.11 3.81
C THR A 448 -15.55 0.63 4.36
N ARG A 449 -16.73 -0.01 4.42
CA ARG A 449 -17.91 0.57 5.08
C ARG A 449 -17.69 0.80 6.58
N PHE A 450 -17.08 -0.17 7.26
CA PHE A 450 -16.75 -0.01 8.67
C PHE A 450 -15.81 1.18 8.88
N LEU A 451 -14.70 1.27 8.13
CA LEU A 451 -13.75 2.37 8.26
C LEU A 451 -14.39 3.73 7.95
N GLY A 452 -15.28 3.81 6.95
CA GLY A 452 -16.03 5.02 6.65
C GLY A 452 -16.97 5.49 7.77
N HIS A 453 -17.44 4.56 8.62
CA HIS A 453 -18.23 4.92 9.81
C HIS A 453 -17.36 5.16 11.04
N TYR A 454 -16.29 4.38 11.19
CA TYR A 454 -15.47 4.37 12.40
C TYR A 454 -14.50 5.55 12.47
N ILE A 455 -13.85 5.92 11.34
CA ILE A 455 -12.89 7.02 11.28
C ILE A 455 -13.64 8.35 11.38
N SER A 456 -13.84 8.83 12.61
CA SER A 456 -14.55 10.07 12.93
C SER A 456 -13.63 11.28 13.06
N THR A 457 -12.32 11.06 13.22
CA THR A 457 -11.29 12.11 13.23
C THR A 457 -9.97 11.62 12.62
N GLY A 458 -9.19 12.51 12.02
CA GLY A 458 -8.00 12.17 11.23
C GLY A 458 -8.33 11.68 9.81
N CYS A 459 -7.32 11.24 9.08
CA CYS A 459 -7.45 10.77 7.70
C CYS A 459 -6.70 9.44 7.48
N LEU A 460 -7.43 8.39 7.12
CA LEU A 460 -6.87 7.10 6.69
C LEU A 460 -7.10 6.92 5.20
N ILE A 461 -6.03 6.66 4.46
CA ILE A 461 -6.09 6.33 3.04
C ILE A 461 -5.62 4.90 2.83
N LEU A 462 -6.45 4.07 2.19
CA LEU A 462 -6.03 2.76 1.67
C LEU A 462 -5.71 2.89 0.19
N LEU A 463 -4.49 2.52 -0.18
CA LEU A 463 -4.02 2.44 -1.56
C LEU A 463 -3.80 0.97 -1.92
N GLU A 464 -4.69 0.40 -2.72
CA GLU A 464 -4.54 -0.98 -3.19
C GLU A 464 -3.47 -1.09 -4.28
N GLU A 465 -2.72 -2.19 -4.29
CA GLU A 465 -1.97 -2.62 -5.48
C GLU A 465 -2.94 -2.76 -6.65
N GLY A 466 -2.82 -1.88 -7.64
CA GLY A 466 -3.87 -1.71 -8.65
C GLY A 466 -4.40 -0.29 -8.79
N GLY A 467 -4.14 0.56 -7.80
CA GLY A 467 -4.44 1.99 -7.85
C GLY A 467 -5.82 2.38 -7.31
N THR A 468 -6.63 1.43 -6.82
CA THR A 468 -7.86 1.77 -6.09
C THR A 468 -7.50 2.54 -4.83
N LEU A 469 -8.15 3.69 -4.64
CA LEU A 469 -7.95 4.54 -3.47
C LEU A 469 -9.25 4.60 -2.66
N PHE A 470 -9.16 4.31 -1.36
CA PHE A 470 -10.22 4.61 -0.40
C PHE A 470 -9.73 5.68 0.56
N THR A 471 -10.50 6.75 0.73
CA THR A 471 -10.20 7.81 1.68
C THR A 471 -11.29 7.86 2.74
N PHE A 472 -10.86 7.73 4.00
CA PHE A 472 -11.70 7.85 5.18
C PHE A 472 -11.23 9.05 5.98
N GLU A 473 -11.96 10.16 5.85
CA GLU A 473 -11.64 11.41 6.53
C GLU A 473 -12.74 11.74 7.51
N GLY A 474 -12.35 11.90 8.78
CA GLY A 474 -13.26 12.26 9.85
C GLY A 474 -13.71 13.72 9.76
N SER A 475 -14.99 13.97 9.98
CA SER A 475 -15.54 15.34 9.99
C SER A 475 -15.13 16.16 11.22
N MET A 476 -14.62 15.51 12.27
CA MET A 476 -14.25 16.15 13.53
C MET A 476 -12.76 16.53 13.53
N LYS A 477 -12.44 17.80 13.84
CA LYS A 477 -11.05 18.34 13.88
C LYS A 477 -10.24 17.96 15.13
N LYS A 478 -10.54 16.85 15.81
CA LYS A 478 -9.87 16.46 17.07
C LYS A 478 -8.47 15.88 16.86
N CYS A 479 -8.22 15.31 15.69
CA CYS A 479 -6.97 14.72 15.24
C CYS A 479 -6.71 15.18 13.80
N SER A 480 -5.52 15.73 13.53
CA SER A 480 -5.09 16.18 12.20
C SER A 480 -4.16 15.16 11.50
N LEU A 481 -3.94 14.00 12.12
CA LEU A 481 -3.04 12.99 11.58
C LEU A 481 -3.60 12.38 10.30
N LYS A 482 -2.68 12.09 9.39
CA LYS A 482 -2.95 11.41 8.13
C LYS A 482 -2.01 10.22 7.98
N THR A 483 -2.55 9.09 7.57
CA THR A 483 -1.73 7.91 7.23
C THR A 483 -2.20 7.28 5.92
N VAL A 484 -1.25 6.78 5.14
CA VAL A 484 -1.51 6.12 3.86
C VAL A 484 -0.98 4.69 3.93
N LEU A 485 -1.90 3.75 3.95
CA LEU A 485 -1.65 2.33 4.01
C LEU A 485 -1.70 1.75 2.59
N ARG A 486 -0.66 1.03 2.18
CA ARG A 486 -0.58 0.34 0.90
C ARG A 486 -0.97 -1.13 1.07
N VAL A 487 -2.07 -1.55 0.46
CA VAL A 487 -2.58 -2.92 0.53
C VAL A 487 -1.97 -3.73 -0.62
N HIS A 488 -1.17 -4.73 -0.27
CA HIS A 488 -0.49 -5.61 -1.23
C HIS A 488 -1.30 -6.87 -1.56
N SER A 489 -2.19 -7.27 -0.65
CA SER A 489 -2.89 -8.54 -0.71
C SER A 489 -4.35 -8.41 -0.28
N PRO A 490 -5.31 -9.02 -1.00
CA PRO A 490 -6.73 -8.96 -0.64
C PRO A 490 -7.02 -9.72 0.68
N GLN A 491 -6.07 -10.55 1.13
CA GLN A 491 -6.10 -11.20 2.44
C GLN A 491 -6.15 -10.20 3.59
N PHE A 492 -5.63 -8.98 3.41
CA PHE A 492 -5.79 -7.88 4.37
C PHE A 492 -7.27 -7.72 4.78
N TYR A 493 -8.16 -7.60 3.80
CA TYR A 493 -9.58 -7.40 4.06
C TYR A 493 -10.20 -8.62 4.73
N TRP A 494 -9.84 -9.82 4.28
CA TRP A 494 -10.37 -11.06 4.87
C TRP A 494 -9.95 -11.22 6.33
N LYS A 495 -8.68 -10.99 6.66
CA LYS A 495 -8.14 -11.09 8.02
C LYS A 495 -8.73 -10.05 8.94
N VAL A 496 -8.70 -8.78 8.53
CA VAL A 496 -9.36 -7.69 9.27
C VAL A 496 -10.83 -8.05 9.47
N MET A 497 -11.52 -8.54 8.43
CA MET A 497 -12.93 -8.88 8.50
C MET A 497 -13.25 -10.08 9.45
N THR A 498 -12.34 -11.03 9.61
CA THR A 498 -12.64 -12.26 10.36
C THR A 498 -12.06 -12.26 11.77
N GLN A 499 -11.03 -11.44 12.01
CA GLN A 499 -10.20 -11.50 13.21
C GLN A 499 -9.94 -10.11 13.85
N ALA A 500 -10.60 -9.04 13.39
CA ALA A 500 -10.54 -7.73 14.03
C ALA A 500 -9.11 -7.15 14.12
N ASP A 501 -8.74 -6.65 15.29
CA ASP A 501 -7.42 -6.14 15.65
C ASP A 501 -6.31 -7.19 15.50
N LEU A 502 -6.57 -8.44 15.89
CA LEU A 502 -5.65 -9.56 15.63
C LEU A 502 -5.51 -9.82 14.12
N GLY A 503 -6.58 -9.64 13.35
CA GLY A 503 -6.55 -9.72 11.90
C GLY A 503 -5.72 -8.61 11.25
N LEU A 504 -5.79 -7.39 11.79
CA LEU A 504 -4.93 -6.28 11.38
C LEU A 504 -3.46 -6.56 11.69
N ALA A 505 -3.16 -7.08 12.89
CA ALA A 505 -1.81 -7.48 13.26
C ALA A 505 -1.28 -8.61 12.37
N ASP A 506 -2.07 -9.67 12.16
CA ASP A 506 -1.66 -10.79 11.30
C ASP A 506 -1.45 -10.34 9.85
N ALA A 507 -2.28 -9.44 9.33
CA ALA A 507 -2.10 -8.88 8.00
C ALA A 507 -0.77 -8.09 7.88
N TYR A 508 -0.42 -7.30 8.90
CA TYR A 508 0.85 -6.57 8.94
C TYR A 508 2.05 -7.53 9.03
N ILE A 509 2.01 -8.50 9.95
CA ILE A 509 3.06 -9.50 10.16
C ILE A 509 3.32 -10.33 8.90
N ASN A 510 2.28 -10.65 8.13
CA ASN A 510 2.42 -11.38 6.88
C ASN A 510 2.82 -10.50 5.68
N GLY A 511 2.89 -9.17 5.85
CA GLY A 511 3.21 -8.25 4.76
C GLY A 511 2.07 -8.03 3.78
N ASP A 512 0.82 -8.30 4.19
CA ASP A 512 -0.37 -8.07 3.35
C ASP A 512 -0.61 -6.56 3.11
N PHE A 513 -0.03 -5.70 3.95
CA PHE A 513 0.01 -4.25 3.77
C PHE A 513 1.27 -3.62 4.37
N SER A 514 1.58 -2.40 3.92
CA SER A 514 2.64 -1.54 4.44
C SER A 514 2.17 -0.08 4.51
N PHE A 515 3.07 0.85 4.83
CA PHE A 515 2.77 2.29 4.86
C PHE A 515 3.66 3.05 3.89
N VAL A 516 3.12 4.13 3.32
CA VAL A 516 3.92 5.07 2.51
C VAL A 516 4.94 5.80 3.39
N ASP A 517 4.56 6.11 4.63
CA ASP A 517 5.49 6.59 5.66
C ASP A 517 5.93 5.40 6.53
N GLU A 518 7.14 4.90 6.29
CA GLU A 518 7.72 3.76 7.01
C GLU A 518 8.08 4.08 8.48
N LYS A 519 8.18 5.36 8.86
CA LYS A 519 8.61 5.76 10.21
C LYS A 519 7.43 5.95 11.15
N GLU A 520 6.42 6.66 10.68
CA GLU A 520 5.29 7.11 11.50
C GLU A 520 3.94 6.56 11.03
N GLY A 521 3.88 5.90 9.87
CA GLY A 521 2.61 5.45 9.28
C GLY A 521 1.80 4.52 10.18
N LEU A 522 2.45 3.52 10.78
CA LEU A 522 1.81 2.56 11.70
C LEU A 522 1.43 3.20 13.04
N LEU A 523 2.32 4.02 13.61
CA LEU A 523 2.02 4.79 14.83
C LEU A 523 0.80 5.70 14.61
N ASN A 524 0.78 6.44 13.51
CA ASN A 524 -0.32 7.34 13.14
C ASN A 524 -1.63 6.58 12.93
N LEU A 525 -1.57 5.36 12.36
CA LEU A 525 -2.75 4.51 12.25
C LEU A 525 -3.34 4.26 13.65
N PHE A 526 -2.56 3.76 14.61
CA PHE A 526 -3.07 3.50 15.96
C PHE A 526 -3.59 4.76 16.65
N LYS A 527 -2.91 5.91 16.50
CA LYS A 527 -3.36 7.18 17.08
C LYS A 527 -4.70 7.64 16.50
N ILE A 528 -4.90 7.53 15.18
CA ILE A 528 -6.17 7.84 14.52
C ILE A 528 -7.28 6.92 15.03
N LEU A 529 -6.97 5.64 15.15
CA LEU A 529 -7.88 4.59 15.60
C LEU A 529 -8.32 4.77 17.06
N ILE A 530 -7.39 5.14 17.94
CA ILE A 530 -7.65 5.49 19.34
C ILE A 530 -8.49 6.77 19.43
N ALA A 531 -8.08 7.84 18.73
CA ALA A 531 -8.80 9.12 18.76
C ALA A 531 -10.23 8.98 18.24
N SER A 532 -10.44 8.19 17.17
CA SER A 532 -11.77 7.91 16.62
C SER A 532 -12.64 7.12 17.59
N ARG A 533 -12.07 6.15 18.31
CA ARG A 533 -12.77 5.41 19.38
C ARG A 533 -13.33 6.37 20.43
N ASP A 534 -12.50 7.27 20.93
CA ASP A 534 -12.83 8.15 22.05
C ASP A 534 -13.86 9.22 21.63
N VAL A 535 -13.84 9.64 20.36
CA VAL A 535 -14.90 10.47 19.78
C VAL A 535 -16.22 9.69 19.69
N ASN A 536 -16.18 8.46 19.20
CA ASN A 536 -17.39 7.65 19.02
C ASN A 536 -18.04 7.31 20.38
N SER A 537 -17.25 6.94 21.40
CA SER A 537 -17.75 6.66 22.75
C SER A 537 -18.39 7.89 23.41
N SER A 538 -17.88 9.09 23.14
CA SER A 538 -18.46 10.35 23.63
C SER A 538 -19.83 10.66 22.99
N ILE A 539 -20.07 10.20 21.76
CA ILE A 539 -21.31 10.43 21.01
C ILE A 539 -22.36 9.35 21.37
N SER A 540 -21.96 8.09 21.47
CA SER A 540 -22.83 7.00 21.88
C SER A 540 -22.85 6.89 23.41
N LYS A 541 -23.87 7.46 24.08
CA LYS A 541 -24.14 7.25 25.53
C LYS A 541 -24.43 5.79 25.94
N LEU A 542 -24.22 4.82 25.03
CA LEU A 542 -24.39 3.40 25.27
C LEU A 542 -23.00 2.78 25.42
N SER A 543 -22.69 2.32 26.64
CA SER A 543 -21.49 1.53 26.92
C SER A 543 -21.52 0.24 26.09
N SER A 544 -20.92 0.22 24.90
CA SER A 544 -20.71 -1.03 24.18
C SER A 544 -19.60 -1.80 24.90
N LYS A 545 -19.98 -2.82 25.67
CA LYS A 545 -19.11 -3.75 26.42
C LYS A 545 -18.20 -4.62 25.52
N ARG A 546 -17.80 -4.16 24.34
CA ARG A 546 -17.06 -4.96 23.34
C ARG A 546 -16.17 -4.06 22.51
N GLY A 547 -14.98 -4.56 22.18
CA GLY A 547 -13.95 -3.82 21.47
C GLY A 547 -14.44 -3.15 20.19
N TRP A 548 -13.69 -2.14 19.75
CA TRP A 548 -13.91 -1.30 18.57
C TRP A 548 -14.34 -2.00 17.26
N TRP A 549 -14.20 -3.32 17.17
CA TRP A 549 -14.67 -4.11 16.06
C TRP A 549 -15.29 -5.44 16.52
N THR A 550 -16.61 -5.58 16.38
CA THR A 550 -17.27 -6.89 16.36
C THR A 550 -18.12 -7.01 15.10
N PRO A 551 -17.77 -7.91 14.17
CA PRO A 551 -18.59 -8.14 12.98
C PRO A 551 -19.93 -8.75 13.36
N PRO A 552 -20.97 -8.52 12.56
CA PRO A 552 -22.25 -9.20 12.70
C PRO A 552 -22.21 -10.67 12.24
N LEU A 553 -21.03 -11.31 12.12
CA LEU A 553 -20.88 -12.66 11.56
C LEU A 553 -20.35 -13.66 12.61
N TYR A 554 -20.97 -14.85 12.64
CA TYR A 554 -20.68 -16.00 13.50
C TYR A 554 -19.23 -16.54 13.44
N THR A 555 -18.39 -16.08 12.50
CA THR A 555 -16.96 -16.47 12.44
C THR A 555 -16.12 -15.78 13.52
N ALA A 556 -16.49 -14.57 13.96
CA ALA A 556 -15.83 -13.89 15.06
C ALA A 556 -16.00 -14.65 16.39
N SER A 557 -17.12 -15.36 16.59
CA SER A 557 -17.32 -16.21 17.76
C SER A 557 -16.38 -17.43 17.80
N ILE A 558 -15.99 -18.00 16.65
CA ILE A 558 -15.07 -19.15 16.60
C ILE A 558 -13.63 -18.70 16.86
N ALA A 559 -13.20 -17.59 16.24
CA ALA A 559 -11.90 -16.99 16.52
C ALA A 559 -11.81 -16.53 17.98
N SER A 560 -12.83 -15.82 18.48
CA SER A 560 -12.93 -15.40 19.88
C SER A 560 -12.92 -16.58 20.85
N ALA A 561 -13.60 -17.69 20.54
CA ALA A 561 -13.56 -18.90 21.37
C ALA A 561 -12.17 -19.55 21.39
N LYS A 562 -11.47 -19.62 20.24
CA LYS A 562 -10.09 -20.12 20.16
C LYS A 562 -9.15 -19.29 21.03
N TYR A 563 -9.19 -17.97 20.90
CA TYR A 563 -8.34 -17.06 21.68
C TYR A 563 -8.71 -17.06 23.17
N PHE A 564 -10.00 -17.17 23.50
CA PHE A 564 -10.46 -17.32 24.88
C PHE A 564 -9.94 -18.62 25.52
N LEU A 565 -10.01 -19.76 24.81
CA LEU A 565 -9.45 -21.03 25.28
C LEU A 565 -7.93 -20.95 25.46
N GLN A 566 -7.21 -20.32 24.52
CA GLN A 566 -5.77 -20.08 24.64
C GLN A 566 -5.42 -19.19 25.83
N HIS A 567 -6.23 -18.16 26.10
CA HIS A 567 -6.06 -17.26 27.24
C HIS A 567 -6.19 -18.02 28.58
N VAL A 568 -7.22 -18.86 28.73
CA VAL A 568 -7.42 -19.67 29.95
C VAL A 568 -6.26 -20.65 30.17
N LEU A 569 -5.75 -21.28 29.11
CA LEU A 569 -4.60 -22.20 29.20
C LEU A 569 -3.28 -21.51 29.58
N ARG A 570 -3.20 -20.18 29.45
CA ARG A 570 -2.00 -19.37 29.73
C ARG A 570 -2.02 -18.68 31.11
N GLN A 571 -2.97 -18.99 32.00
CA GLN A 571 -3.02 -18.40 33.35
C GLN A 571 -1.75 -18.67 34.18
N ASN A 572 -1.29 -17.68 34.94
CA ASN A 572 0.01 -17.67 35.66
C ASN A 572 0.02 -18.46 36.99
N THR A 573 -0.41 -19.72 36.94
CA THR A 573 -0.12 -20.70 38.01
C THR A 573 1.41 -20.87 38.16
N LEU A 574 1.89 -21.43 39.29
CA LEU A 574 3.33 -21.58 39.57
C LEU A 574 4.14 -22.21 38.42
N THR A 575 3.65 -23.30 37.84
CA THR A 575 4.33 -23.99 36.73
C THR A 575 4.19 -23.25 35.39
N GLN A 576 3.05 -22.60 35.15
CA GLN A 576 2.79 -21.91 33.88
C GLN A 576 3.45 -20.52 33.82
N ALA A 577 3.59 -19.82 34.94
CA ALA A 577 4.29 -18.54 35.02
C ALA A 577 5.73 -18.64 34.50
N ARG A 578 6.46 -19.69 34.91
CA ARG A 578 7.81 -19.96 34.40
C ARG A 578 7.82 -20.17 32.88
N ARG A 579 6.87 -20.94 32.34
CA ARG A 579 6.78 -21.19 30.89
C ARG A 579 6.50 -19.90 30.11
N ASN A 580 5.58 -19.08 30.60
CA ASN A 580 5.22 -17.81 29.96
C ASN A 580 6.41 -16.83 29.94
N ILE A 581 7.14 -16.70 31.06
CA ILE A 581 8.34 -15.86 31.15
C ILE A 581 9.45 -16.37 30.22
N SER A 582 9.76 -17.67 30.24
CA SER A 582 10.79 -18.25 29.38
C SER A 582 10.52 -18.04 27.89
N LEU A 583 9.26 -18.14 27.44
CA LEU A 583 8.91 -17.94 26.02
C LEU A 583 9.28 -16.56 25.47
N HIS A 584 9.29 -15.52 26.31
CA HIS A 584 9.66 -14.17 25.89
C HIS A 584 11.12 -13.83 26.22
N TYR A 585 11.55 -14.08 27.46
CA TYR A 585 12.85 -13.60 27.94
C TYR A 585 14.02 -14.53 27.59
N ASP A 586 13.75 -15.81 27.28
CA ASP A 586 14.78 -16.75 26.85
C ASP A 586 14.91 -16.79 25.30
N LEU A 587 14.34 -15.82 24.58
CA LEU A 587 14.46 -15.72 23.12
C LEU A 587 15.91 -15.61 22.65
N SER A 588 16.62 -14.57 23.11
CA SER A 588 18.05 -14.38 22.88
C SER A 588 18.54 -13.09 23.57
N ASN A 589 19.52 -13.20 24.47
CA ASN A 589 20.19 -12.03 25.05
C ASN A 589 20.88 -11.17 23.97
N GLU A 590 21.38 -11.77 22.90
CA GLU A 590 21.99 -11.04 21.77
C GLU A 590 20.97 -10.20 21.03
N LEU A 591 19.74 -10.71 20.85
CA LEU A 591 18.64 -9.95 20.26
C LEU A 591 18.30 -8.72 21.11
N PHE A 592 18.09 -8.89 22.42
CA PHE A 592 17.77 -7.78 23.32
C PHE A 592 18.86 -6.71 23.32
N ALA A 593 20.13 -7.11 23.33
CA ALA A 593 21.27 -6.21 23.26
C ALA A 593 21.34 -5.37 21.96
N LEU A 594 20.65 -5.78 20.89
CA LEU A 594 20.63 -5.01 19.65
C LEU A 594 19.74 -3.76 19.79
N PHE A 595 18.63 -3.80 20.54
CA PHE A 595 17.72 -2.65 20.60
C PHE A 595 17.69 -1.93 21.96
N LEU A 596 18.06 -2.61 23.04
CA LEU A 596 18.28 -1.99 24.35
C LEU A 596 19.59 -1.18 24.37
N ASP A 597 19.75 -0.35 25.38
CA ASP A 597 21.03 0.28 25.72
C ASP A 597 21.97 -0.72 26.45
N GLU A 598 23.19 -0.30 26.76
CA GLU A 598 24.21 -1.18 27.36
C GLU A 598 23.82 -1.70 28.75
N THR A 599 22.85 -1.07 29.42
CA THR A 599 22.33 -1.55 30.70
C THR A 599 21.43 -2.78 30.55
N MET A 600 21.02 -3.18 29.35
CA MET A 600 20.07 -4.28 29.13
C MET A 600 18.75 -4.09 29.88
N THR A 601 18.34 -2.83 30.12
CA THR A 601 17.11 -2.52 30.87
C THR A 601 15.90 -2.56 29.93
N TYR A 602 15.16 -3.67 29.94
CA TYR A 602 13.90 -3.78 29.21
C TYR A 602 12.71 -3.27 30.04
N SER A 603 12.73 -1.98 30.34
CA SER A 603 11.74 -1.27 31.15
C SER A 603 11.71 0.22 30.80
N CYS A 604 10.67 0.95 31.20
CA CYS A 604 10.57 2.40 30.97
C CYS A 604 11.78 3.18 31.51
N ALA A 605 12.36 4.06 30.69
CA ALA A 605 13.36 5.03 31.13
C ALA A 605 12.66 6.31 31.66
N VAL A 606 13.41 7.25 32.26
CA VAL A 606 12.89 8.57 32.67
C VAL A 606 13.77 9.66 32.06
N PHE A 607 13.22 10.41 31.09
CA PHE A 607 13.95 11.40 30.30
C PHE A 607 13.83 12.82 30.87
N LYS A 608 14.89 13.62 30.77
CA LYS A 608 14.87 15.08 31.03
C LYS A 608 14.46 15.88 29.80
N SER A 609 14.77 15.37 28.61
CA SER A 609 14.47 15.97 27.31
C SER A 609 14.32 14.88 26.25
N GLU A 610 13.67 15.19 25.13
CA GLU A 610 13.39 14.21 24.07
C GLU A 610 14.67 13.61 23.44
N ASP A 611 15.71 14.43 23.26
CA ASP A 611 16.97 14.01 22.61
C ASP A 611 18.00 13.40 23.56
N GLU A 612 17.63 13.14 24.82
CA GLU A 612 18.55 12.57 25.80
C GLU A 612 18.85 11.09 25.51
N ASP A 613 20.09 10.68 25.76
CA ASP A 613 20.52 9.29 25.55
C ASP A 613 19.74 8.29 26.40
N LEU A 614 19.40 7.13 25.81
CA LEU A 614 18.58 6.12 26.47
C LEU A 614 19.24 5.58 27.75
N LYS A 615 20.56 5.38 27.75
CA LYS A 615 21.29 4.86 28.91
C LYS A 615 21.22 5.85 30.07
N ASP A 616 21.44 7.14 29.79
CA ASP A 616 21.36 8.19 30.81
C ASP A 616 19.93 8.31 31.39
N ALA A 617 18.91 8.06 30.57
CA ALA A 617 17.52 8.00 31.02
C ALA A 617 17.21 6.75 31.86
N GLN A 618 17.81 5.60 31.54
CA GLN A 618 17.67 4.38 32.33
C GLN A 618 18.38 4.48 33.69
N LEU A 619 19.62 4.99 33.71
CA LEU A 619 20.37 5.20 34.95
C LEU A 619 19.65 6.19 35.87
N ARG A 620 19.03 7.24 35.31
CA ARG A 620 18.19 8.15 36.08
C ARG A 620 16.98 7.48 36.69
N LYS A 621 16.26 6.65 35.92
CA LYS A 621 15.15 5.85 36.45
C LYS A 621 15.60 5.00 37.63
N ILE A 622 16.78 4.39 37.55
CA ILE A 622 17.37 3.62 38.64
C ILE A 622 17.67 4.51 39.86
N SER A 623 18.31 5.67 39.69
CA SER A 623 18.56 6.61 40.79
C SER A 623 17.28 7.06 41.48
N LEU A 624 16.21 7.33 40.73
CA LEU A 624 14.90 7.70 41.29
C LEU A 624 14.29 6.56 42.10
N LEU A 625 14.41 5.31 41.64
CA LEU A 625 13.95 4.15 42.42
C LEU A 625 14.74 3.99 43.73
N ILE A 626 16.06 4.20 43.70
CA ILE A 626 16.90 4.18 44.91
C ILE A 626 16.46 5.26 45.91
N GLU A 627 16.20 6.47 45.43
CA GLU A 627 15.72 7.60 46.23
C GLU A 627 14.34 7.31 46.85
N LYS A 628 13.38 6.87 46.03
CA LYS A 628 12.02 6.51 46.48
C LYS A 628 12.03 5.36 47.49
N ALA A 629 12.92 4.39 47.30
CA ALA A 629 13.11 3.28 48.24
C ALA A 629 13.94 3.68 49.47
N ARG A 630 14.60 4.84 49.49
CA ARG A 630 15.44 5.31 50.62
C ARG A 630 16.43 4.24 51.08
N ILE A 631 17.17 3.68 50.13
CA ILE A 631 18.14 2.61 50.39
C ILE A 631 19.36 3.22 51.06
N ASP A 632 19.92 2.48 52.02
CA ASP A 632 21.15 2.83 52.72
C ASP A 632 22.04 1.57 52.84
N LYS A 633 23.25 1.74 53.38
CA LYS A 633 24.24 0.66 53.52
C LYS A 633 23.83 -0.48 54.47
N LYS A 634 22.98 -0.19 55.46
CA LYS A 634 22.51 -1.14 56.49
C LYS A 634 21.39 -2.03 55.97
N HIS A 635 20.65 -1.56 54.96
CA HIS A 635 19.50 -2.25 54.42
C HIS A 635 19.85 -3.52 53.63
N GLU A 636 18.89 -4.45 53.65
CA GLU A 636 18.83 -5.56 52.73
C GLU A 636 17.63 -5.42 51.77
N VAL A 637 17.95 -5.40 50.48
CA VAL A 637 16.99 -5.14 49.40
C VAL A 637 16.59 -6.45 48.72
N LEU A 638 15.29 -6.65 48.51
CA LEU A 638 14.74 -7.68 47.63
C LEU A 638 14.26 -7.05 46.33
N GLU A 639 14.71 -7.59 45.20
CA GLU A 639 14.15 -7.27 43.88
C GLU A 639 13.35 -8.44 43.35
N ILE A 640 12.05 -8.21 43.13
CA ILE A 640 11.15 -9.21 42.55
C ILE A 640 11.06 -8.97 41.04
N GLY A 641 11.73 -9.84 40.27
CA GLY A 641 11.90 -9.71 38.83
C GLY A 641 13.19 -8.96 38.47
N CYS A 642 14.35 -9.53 38.79
CA CYS A 642 15.63 -8.81 38.71
C CYS A 642 16.23 -8.59 37.32
N GLY A 643 15.55 -9.08 36.27
CA GLY A 643 16.00 -8.96 34.88
C GLY A 643 17.46 -9.38 34.70
N TRP A 644 18.24 -8.55 34.01
CA TRP A 644 19.66 -8.77 33.72
C TRP A 644 20.61 -8.25 34.83
N GLY A 645 20.07 -7.87 36.00
CA GLY A 645 20.85 -7.54 37.19
C GLY A 645 21.34 -6.10 37.32
N THR A 646 21.00 -5.21 36.38
CA THR A 646 21.50 -3.82 36.36
C THR A 646 21.05 -3.02 37.59
N LEU A 647 19.79 -3.15 38.01
CA LEU A 647 19.30 -2.46 39.21
C LEU A 647 20.10 -2.89 40.45
N ALA A 648 20.33 -4.20 40.62
CA ALA A 648 21.14 -4.73 41.71
C ALA A 648 22.56 -4.14 41.74
N ILE A 649 23.22 -4.11 40.58
CA ILE A 649 24.59 -3.57 40.46
C ILE A 649 24.63 -2.09 40.86
N GLU A 650 23.72 -1.28 40.31
CA GLU A 650 23.73 0.16 40.55
C GLU A 650 23.28 0.53 41.97
N VAL A 651 22.30 -0.18 42.54
CA VAL A 651 21.90 -0.03 43.95
C VAL A 651 23.10 -0.29 44.87
N VAL A 652 23.79 -1.42 44.71
CA VAL A 652 24.90 -1.80 45.59
C VAL A 652 26.12 -0.90 45.37
N LYS A 653 26.41 -0.46 44.14
CA LYS A 653 27.50 0.51 43.88
C LYS A 653 27.26 1.84 44.60
N GLN A 654 26.03 2.35 44.59
CA GLN A 654 25.70 3.66 45.15
C GLN A 654 25.57 3.64 46.68
N THR A 655 25.07 2.54 47.25
CA THR A 655 24.69 2.49 48.68
C THR A 655 25.55 1.55 49.51
N GLY A 656 26.12 0.52 48.89
CA GLY A 656 26.78 -0.58 49.58
C GLY A 656 25.83 -1.48 50.38
N CYS A 657 24.52 -1.48 50.12
CA CYS A 657 23.58 -2.37 50.80
C CYS A 657 23.82 -3.85 50.47
N LYS A 658 23.08 -4.76 51.13
CA LYS A 658 22.93 -6.15 50.66
C LYS A 658 21.76 -6.25 49.69
N TYR A 659 21.85 -7.16 48.73
CA TYR A 659 20.85 -7.28 47.67
C TYR A 659 20.54 -8.73 47.33
N THR A 660 19.25 -9.06 47.25
CA THR A 660 18.74 -10.32 46.72
C THR A 660 17.82 -10.03 45.53
N GLY A 661 18.17 -10.49 44.34
CA GLY A 661 17.29 -10.45 43.18
C GLY A 661 16.71 -11.83 42.85
N ILE A 662 15.45 -11.90 42.44
CA ILE A 662 14.83 -13.15 41.99
C ILE A 662 14.31 -13.05 40.56
N THR A 663 14.46 -14.13 39.80
CA THR A 663 13.92 -14.27 38.43
C THR A 663 13.43 -15.70 38.19
N LEU A 664 12.57 -15.85 37.17
CA LEU A 664 12.14 -17.15 36.64
C LEU A 664 12.88 -17.54 35.35
N SER A 665 13.65 -16.64 34.76
CA SER A 665 14.44 -16.89 33.54
C SER A 665 15.85 -17.35 33.89
N GLU A 666 16.23 -18.52 33.37
CA GLU A 666 17.59 -19.06 33.52
C GLU A 666 18.62 -18.21 32.76
N GLU A 667 18.25 -17.67 31.60
CA GLU A 667 19.15 -16.87 30.77
C GLU A 667 19.41 -15.49 31.37
N GLN A 668 18.39 -14.88 31.98
CA GLN A 668 18.55 -13.65 32.77
C GLN A 668 19.45 -13.88 33.98
N LEU A 669 19.23 -14.97 34.73
CA LEU A 669 20.04 -15.31 35.89
C LEU A 669 21.53 -15.47 35.52
N LYS A 670 21.83 -16.28 34.50
CA LYS A 670 23.21 -16.48 34.02
C LYS A 670 23.86 -15.17 33.59
N PHE A 671 23.11 -14.30 32.91
CA PHE A 671 23.61 -12.99 32.48
C PHE A 671 23.89 -12.08 33.68
N ALA A 672 22.96 -12.00 34.62
CA ALA A 672 23.04 -11.16 35.81
C ALA A 672 24.20 -11.57 36.73
N GLU A 673 24.37 -12.87 37.00
CA GLU A 673 25.49 -13.40 37.79
C GLU A 673 26.85 -13.07 37.15
N ARG A 674 26.95 -13.22 35.83
CA ARG A 674 28.16 -12.84 35.08
C ARG A 674 28.44 -11.35 35.24
N LYS A 675 27.45 -10.49 35.08
CA LYS A 675 27.61 -9.03 35.20
C LYS A 675 27.98 -8.58 36.61
N VAL A 676 27.42 -9.22 37.64
CA VAL A 676 27.78 -8.97 39.04
C VAL A 676 29.22 -9.39 39.33
N LYS A 677 29.66 -10.53 38.79
CA LYS A 677 31.05 -10.98 38.91
C LYS A 677 32.03 -10.05 38.19
N GLU A 678 31.68 -9.60 36.98
CA GLU A 678 32.45 -8.58 36.24
C GLU A 678 32.56 -7.25 37.02
N ALA A 679 31.52 -6.88 37.78
CA ALA A 679 31.52 -5.70 38.63
C ALA A 679 32.22 -5.90 40.00
N GLY A 680 32.59 -7.13 40.37
CA GLY A 680 33.21 -7.45 41.65
C GLY A 680 32.29 -7.34 42.87
N LEU A 681 30.98 -7.55 42.69
CA LEU A 681 29.95 -7.31 43.73
C LEU A 681 29.29 -8.60 44.27
N GLN A 682 29.83 -9.77 43.95
CA GLN A 682 29.25 -11.07 44.30
C GLN A 682 29.10 -11.32 45.81
N ASP A 683 29.87 -10.61 46.65
CA ASP A 683 29.80 -10.74 48.10
C ASP A 683 28.59 -10.00 48.71
N ARG A 684 27.94 -9.12 47.94
CA ARG A 684 26.80 -8.30 48.37
C ARG A 684 25.52 -8.55 47.58
N ILE A 685 25.64 -9.06 46.35
CA ILE A 685 24.50 -9.35 45.48
C ILE A 685 24.33 -10.86 45.35
N LYS A 686 23.13 -11.34 45.68
CA LYS A 686 22.70 -12.71 45.51
C LYS A 686 21.54 -12.76 44.51
N PHE A 687 21.60 -13.67 43.55
CA PHE A 687 20.46 -13.95 42.67
C PHE A 687 19.89 -15.36 42.93
N LEU A 688 18.59 -15.51 42.74
CA LEU A 688 17.89 -16.79 42.90
C LEU A 688 16.97 -17.05 41.71
N LEU A 689 17.03 -18.27 41.17
CA LEU A 689 16.00 -18.80 40.28
C LEU A 689 14.81 -19.25 41.13
N CYS A 690 13.89 -18.34 41.44
CA CYS A 690 12.84 -18.59 42.42
C CYS A 690 11.59 -17.76 42.10
N ASP A 691 10.42 -18.38 42.31
CA ASP A 691 9.15 -17.65 42.30
C ASP A 691 8.99 -16.90 43.63
N TYR A 692 8.49 -15.65 43.58
CA TYR A 692 8.30 -14.84 44.79
C TYR A 692 7.38 -15.51 45.82
N ARG A 693 6.44 -16.37 45.38
CA ARG A 693 5.53 -17.14 46.24
C ARG A 693 6.24 -18.20 47.06
N GLN A 694 7.48 -18.54 46.71
CA GLN A 694 8.30 -19.56 47.36
C GLN A 694 9.36 -18.98 48.30
N LEU A 695 9.40 -17.66 48.48
CA LEU A 695 10.36 -17.02 49.39
C LEU A 695 10.11 -17.47 50.85
N PRO A 696 11.17 -17.81 51.61
CA PRO A 696 11.03 -18.20 53.02
C PRO A 696 10.50 -17.03 53.86
N LYS A 697 9.36 -17.23 54.53
CA LYS A 697 8.72 -16.21 55.39
C LYS A 697 9.52 -15.86 56.65
N THR A 698 10.55 -16.65 56.97
CA THR A 698 11.47 -16.40 58.08
C THR A 698 12.47 -15.29 57.79
N TYR A 699 12.68 -14.95 56.52
CA TYR A 699 13.60 -13.89 56.11
C TYR A 699 12.85 -12.58 55.90
N LYS A 700 13.47 -11.46 56.32
CA LYS A 700 12.89 -10.11 56.22
C LYS A 700 13.82 -9.19 55.45
N TYR A 701 13.23 -8.39 54.58
CA TYR A 701 13.91 -7.40 53.75
C TYR A 701 13.48 -6.00 54.15
N ASP A 702 14.42 -5.07 54.26
CA ASP A 702 14.15 -3.68 54.60
C ASP A 702 13.49 -2.95 53.45
N ARG A 703 13.83 -3.33 52.21
CA ARG A 703 13.31 -2.71 51.00
C ARG A 703 12.92 -3.77 49.99
N ILE A 704 11.76 -3.60 49.36
CA ILE A 704 11.35 -4.43 48.22
C ILE A 704 11.19 -3.50 47.02
N ILE A 705 11.82 -3.84 45.90
CA ILE A 705 11.59 -3.19 44.61
C ILE A 705 11.05 -4.22 43.63
N SER A 706 10.02 -3.85 42.87
CA SER A 706 9.54 -4.67 41.76
C SER A 706 9.18 -3.77 40.59
N CYS A 707 9.87 -3.95 39.46
CA CYS A 707 9.66 -3.17 38.26
C CYS A 707 9.00 -4.01 37.18
N GLU A 708 7.79 -3.65 36.79
CA GLU A 708 7.04 -4.20 35.67
C GLU A 708 6.92 -5.75 35.71
N MET A 709 6.86 -6.28 36.94
CA MET A 709 6.66 -7.71 37.20
C MET A 709 5.19 -8.06 37.37
N ILE A 710 4.39 -7.15 37.95
CA ILE A 710 3.00 -7.44 38.34
C ILE A 710 2.09 -7.72 37.13
N GLU A 711 2.49 -7.25 35.96
CA GLU A 711 1.89 -7.54 34.65
C GLU A 711 1.94 -9.04 34.32
N ALA A 712 2.93 -9.76 34.83
CA ALA A 712 3.08 -11.21 34.69
C ALA A 712 2.41 -12.01 35.83
N VAL A 713 1.81 -11.35 36.83
CA VAL A 713 1.15 -12.03 37.95
C VAL A 713 -0.23 -12.54 37.56
N GLY A 714 -0.99 -11.77 36.77
CA GLY A 714 -2.38 -12.07 36.44
C GLY A 714 -3.37 -11.53 37.48
N HIS A 715 -4.60 -11.27 37.04
CA HIS A 715 -5.63 -10.58 37.83
C HIS A 715 -5.94 -11.31 39.14
N GLU A 716 -6.01 -12.63 39.10
CA GLU A 716 -6.43 -13.52 40.18
C GLU A 716 -5.40 -13.65 41.31
N PHE A 717 -4.15 -13.22 41.06
CA PHE A 717 -3.03 -13.44 41.97
C PHE A 717 -2.45 -12.15 42.55
N MET A 718 -3.04 -10.98 42.25
CA MET A 718 -2.54 -9.68 42.75
C MET A 718 -2.66 -9.57 44.29
N GLU A 719 -3.72 -10.11 44.90
CA GLU A 719 -3.82 -10.21 46.37
C GLU A 719 -2.70 -11.05 46.97
N GLU A 720 -2.39 -12.20 46.36
CA GLU A 720 -1.31 -13.09 46.81
C GLU A 720 0.04 -12.40 46.66
N PHE A 721 0.28 -11.64 45.59
CA PHE A 721 1.49 -10.82 45.43
C PHE A 721 1.71 -9.88 46.62
N PHE A 722 0.69 -9.08 46.98
CA PHE A 722 0.80 -8.18 48.13
C PHE A 722 0.95 -8.92 49.46
N ARG A 723 0.30 -10.08 49.62
CA ARG A 723 0.44 -10.95 50.80
C ARG A 723 1.87 -11.49 50.94
N CYS A 724 2.49 -11.91 49.84
CA CYS A 724 3.88 -12.35 49.82
C CYS A 724 4.82 -11.19 50.19
N CYS A 725 4.68 -10.03 49.56
CA CYS A 725 5.47 -8.83 49.87
C CYS A 725 5.35 -8.44 51.35
N GLU A 726 4.13 -8.35 51.90
CA GLU A 726 3.88 -8.08 53.32
C GLU A 726 4.59 -9.09 54.23
N SER A 727 4.56 -10.38 53.84
CA SER A 727 5.12 -11.46 54.66
C SER A 727 6.65 -11.46 54.73
N VAL A 728 7.36 -10.85 53.77
CA VAL A 728 8.82 -10.78 53.73
C VAL A 728 9.37 -9.36 53.97
N LEU A 729 8.50 -8.35 54.11
CA LEU A 729 8.90 -6.99 54.42
C LEU A 729 9.15 -6.83 55.93
N ALA A 730 10.32 -6.29 56.30
CA ALA A 730 10.67 -5.90 57.67
C ALA A 730 9.69 -4.84 58.22
N GLU A 731 9.61 -4.67 59.53
CA GLU A 731 8.61 -3.83 60.20
C GLU A 731 8.57 -2.38 59.66
N ASP A 732 9.74 -1.75 59.57
CA ASP A 732 9.94 -0.39 59.01
C ASP A 732 10.25 -0.39 57.51
N GLY A 733 9.90 -1.48 56.81
CA GLY A 733 10.25 -1.64 55.41
C GLY A 733 9.41 -0.81 54.43
N LEU A 734 9.97 -0.56 53.25
CA LEU A 734 9.29 0.09 52.12
C LEU A 734 9.18 -0.86 50.93
N LEU A 735 8.04 -0.80 50.22
CA LEU A 735 7.84 -1.47 48.94
C LEU A 735 7.71 -0.40 47.84
N VAL A 736 8.56 -0.48 46.82
CA VAL A 736 8.45 0.33 45.60
C VAL A 736 8.02 -0.57 44.45
N LEU A 737 6.87 -0.25 43.86
CA LEU A 737 6.30 -0.98 42.74
C LEU A 737 6.22 -0.07 41.52
N GLN A 738 6.88 -0.45 40.43
CA GLN A 738 6.67 0.13 39.11
C GLN A 738 5.81 -0.81 38.26
N PHE A 739 4.80 -0.29 37.56
CA PHE A 739 3.94 -1.12 36.70
C PHE A 739 3.25 -0.32 35.59
N ILE A 740 3.16 -0.93 34.42
CA ILE A 740 2.30 -0.49 33.32
C ILE A 740 0.85 -0.68 33.73
N SER A 741 0.02 0.30 33.40
CA SER A 741 -1.38 0.34 33.77
C SER A 741 -2.27 0.61 32.56
N ILE A 742 -3.50 0.14 32.66
CA ILE A 742 -4.60 0.54 31.79
C ILE A 742 -5.61 1.38 32.60
N PRO A 743 -6.26 2.41 31.99
CA PRO A 743 -7.30 3.18 32.66
C PRO A 743 -8.41 2.30 33.22
N ASP A 744 -8.92 2.66 34.40
CA ASP A 744 -9.92 1.88 35.15
C ASP A 744 -11.18 1.58 34.33
N GLU A 745 -11.65 2.53 33.53
CA GLU A 745 -12.82 2.37 32.64
C GLU A 745 -12.67 1.22 31.63
N ARG A 746 -11.44 0.82 31.29
CA ARG A 746 -11.14 -0.21 30.29
C ARG A 746 -10.63 -1.51 30.88
N TYR A 747 -10.35 -1.54 32.19
CA TYR A 747 -9.68 -2.66 32.83
C TYR A 747 -10.46 -3.97 32.73
N ASP A 748 -11.76 -3.94 33.04
CA ASP A 748 -12.61 -5.13 33.02
C ASP A 748 -12.77 -5.73 31.63
N GLU A 749 -12.87 -4.90 30.60
CA GLU A 749 -12.92 -5.35 29.21
C GLU A 749 -11.58 -5.96 28.80
N TYR A 750 -10.48 -5.22 29.04
CA TYR A 750 -9.14 -5.64 28.67
C TYR A 750 -8.73 -6.99 29.29
N ARG A 751 -9.05 -7.22 30.57
CA ARG A 751 -8.69 -8.48 31.23
C ARG A 751 -9.46 -9.67 30.68
N GLN A 752 -10.65 -9.46 30.11
CA GLN A 752 -11.51 -10.51 29.55
C GLN A 752 -11.26 -10.77 28.05
N SER A 753 -10.52 -9.89 27.37
CA SER A 753 -10.17 -10.02 25.95
C SER A 753 -8.76 -10.57 25.74
N SER A 754 -8.53 -11.23 24.60
CA SER A 754 -7.17 -11.46 24.07
C SER A 754 -6.86 -10.42 23.01
N ASP A 755 -5.68 -9.81 23.09
CA ASP A 755 -5.20 -8.78 22.17
C ASP A 755 -3.84 -9.17 21.57
N PHE A 756 -3.32 -8.32 20.68
CA PHE A 756 -2.03 -8.55 20.03
C PHE A 756 -0.90 -8.82 21.05
N ILE A 757 -0.87 -8.10 22.17
CA ILE A 757 0.17 -8.23 23.18
C ILE A 757 0.13 -9.61 23.81
N LYS A 758 -1.04 -10.09 24.26
CA LYS A 758 -1.19 -11.41 24.88
C LYS A 758 -0.96 -12.58 23.92
N GLU A 759 -1.18 -12.37 22.63
CA GLU A 759 -1.01 -13.43 21.62
C GLU A 759 0.41 -13.53 21.06
N TYR A 760 1.08 -12.40 20.82
CA TYR A 760 2.34 -12.38 20.09
C TYR A 760 3.56 -11.99 20.93
N ILE A 761 3.39 -11.22 22.01
CA ILE A 761 4.52 -10.64 22.76
C ILE A 761 4.62 -11.20 24.17
N PHE A 762 3.58 -11.03 24.99
CA PHE A 762 3.55 -11.41 26.41
C PHE A 762 2.40 -12.37 26.73
N PRO A 763 2.53 -13.68 26.41
CA PRO A 763 1.53 -14.68 26.76
C PRO A 763 1.22 -14.71 28.26
N GLY A 764 -0.06 -14.61 28.62
CA GLY A 764 -0.50 -14.59 30.01
C GLY A 764 -0.35 -13.24 30.72
N GLY A 765 0.14 -12.20 30.04
CA GLY A 765 0.22 -10.85 30.59
C GLY A 765 -1.15 -10.25 30.92
N CYS A 766 -1.21 -9.48 32.01
CA CYS A 766 -2.40 -8.75 32.44
C CYS A 766 -1.98 -7.42 33.06
N LEU A 767 -2.11 -6.34 32.28
CA LEU A 767 -1.93 -4.98 32.78
C LEU A 767 -2.98 -4.66 33.86
N PRO A 768 -2.59 -4.28 35.09
CA PRO A 768 -3.53 -3.82 36.12
C PRO A 768 -4.08 -2.42 35.82
N SER A 769 -5.11 -2.02 36.56
CA SER A 769 -5.44 -0.61 36.74
C SER A 769 -4.97 -0.10 38.09
N LEU A 770 -4.90 1.22 38.27
CA LEU A 770 -4.47 1.80 39.54
C LEU A 770 -5.42 1.46 40.70
N SER A 771 -6.74 1.46 40.46
CA SER A 771 -7.70 1.04 41.48
C SER A 771 -7.54 -0.44 41.84
N ARG A 772 -7.25 -1.30 40.86
CA ARG A 772 -7.03 -2.73 41.09
C ARG A 772 -5.81 -2.99 41.98
N ILE A 773 -4.70 -2.29 41.73
CA ILE A 773 -3.48 -2.42 42.54
C ILE A 773 -3.74 -2.00 43.99
N THR A 774 -4.33 -0.82 44.17
CA THR A 774 -4.61 -0.28 45.51
C THR A 774 -5.65 -1.11 46.26
N SER A 775 -6.64 -1.68 45.57
CA SER A 775 -7.61 -2.59 46.19
C SER A 775 -7.00 -3.93 46.59
N ALA A 776 -6.14 -4.53 45.74
CA ALA A 776 -5.47 -5.80 46.05
C ALA A 776 -4.56 -5.65 47.27
N MET A 777 -3.81 -4.54 47.31
CA MET A 777 -2.97 -4.15 48.43
C MET A 777 -3.80 -4.06 49.71
N ALA A 778 -4.83 -3.19 49.73
CA ALA A 778 -5.65 -2.96 50.91
C ALA A 778 -6.36 -4.22 51.42
N ALA A 779 -6.72 -5.15 50.52
CA ALA A 779 -7.37 -6.40 50.88
C ALA A 779 -6.44 -7.45 51.51
N SER A 780 -5.12 -7.37 51.29
CA SER A 780 -4.19 -8.45 51.61
C SER A 780 -2.92 -8.03 52.36
N SER A 781 -2.77 -6.76 52.71
CA SER A 781 -1.64 -6.22 53.46
C SER A 781 -2.06 -5.10 54.40
N ARG A 782 -1.13 -4.62 55.23
CA ARG A 782 -1.33 -3.40 56.05
C ARG A 782 -0.73 -2.16 55.39
N LEU A 783 -0.34 -2.26 54.12
CA LEU A 783 0.36 -1.20 53.43
C LEU A 783 -0.57 -0.03 53.07
N CYS A 784 -0.03 1.18 53.08
CA CYS A 784 -0.63 2.41 52.58
C CYS A 784 0.27 3.05 51.51
N VAL A 785 -0.33 3.84 50.62
CA VAL A 785 0.39 4.57 49.57
C VAL A 785 1.03 5.81 50.19
N GLU A 786 2.35 5.93 50.08
CA GLU A 786 3.12 7.11 50.51
C GLU A 786 3.42 8.06 49.36
N HIS A 787 3.66 7.52 48.17
CA HIS A 787 4.00 8.29 46.99
C HIS A 787 3.49 7.59 45.73
N LEU A 788 3.06 8.38 44.76
CA LEU A 788 2.61 7.89 43.46
C LEU A 788 3.04 8.88 42.38
N GLU A 789 3.64 8.36 41.32
CA GLU A 789 4.05 9.12 40.14
C GLU A 789 3.70 8.36 38.86
N ASN A 790 3.19 9.05 37.84
CA ASN A 790 2.95 8.47 36.51
C ASN A 790 4.08 8.88 35.55
N ILE A 791 4.93 7.92 35.19
CA ILE A 791 6.04 8.07 34.25
C ILE A 791 5.68 7.61 32.82
N GLY A 792 4.42 7.28 32.54
CA GLY A 792 3.99 6.65 31.28
C GLY A 792 4.37 7.43 30.01
N ILE A 793 4.45 8.76 30.09
CA ILE A 793 4.87 9.59 28.94
C ILE A 793 6.32 9.29 28.50
N HIS A 794 7.18 8.88 29.42
CA HIS A 794 8.56 8.52 29.10
C HIS A 794 8.65 7.18 28.38
N TYR A 795 7.66 6.29 28.59
CA TYR A 795 7.64 4.98 27.93
C TYR A 795 7.44 5.11 26.42
N TYR A 796 6.64 6.11 25.97
CA TYR A 796 6.56 6.45 24.55
C TYR A 796 7.96 6.65 23.96
N GLN A 797 8.77 7.51 24.58
CA GLN A 797 10.12 7.81 24.11
C GLN A 797 11.03 6.58 24.17
N THR A 798 10.97 5.78 25.24
CA THR A 798 11.69 4.51 25.35
C THR A 798 11.38 3.57 24.17
N LEU A 799 10.10 3.43 23.81
CA LEU A 799 9.66 2.57 22.70
C LEU A 799 10.11 3.12 21.34
N ARG A 800 10.16 4.46 21.15
CA ARG A 800 10.72 5.07 19.94
C ARG A 800 12.20 4.75 19.79
N TYR A 801 12.97 4.83 20.87
CA TYR A 801 14.39 4.43 20.88
C TYR A 801 14.56 2.95 20.54
N TRP A 802 13.79 2.06 21.19
CA TRP A 802 13.86 0.63 20.91
C TRP A 802 13.52 0.30 19.47
N ARG A 803 12.43 0.87 18.92
CA ARG A 803 12.07 0.68 17.50
C ARG A 803 13.19 1.13 16.57
N ARG A 804 13.73 2.34 16.77
CA ARG A 804 14.81 2.87 15.95
C ARG A 804 16.03 1.95 15.97
N ASN A 805 16.50 1.59 17.16
CA ASN A 805 17.67 0.73 17.32
C ASN A 805 17.44 -0.65 16.69
N PHE A 806 16.23 -1.21 16.85
CA PHE A 806 15.86 -2.52 16.29
C PHE A 806 15.89 -2.52 14.76
N LEU A 807 15.25 -1.54 14.12
CA LEU A 807 15.20 -1.43 12.66
C LEU A 807 16.56 -1.08 12.04
N GLU A 808 17.36 -0.20 12.67
CA GLU A 808 18.72 0.09 12.22
C GLU A 808 19.63 -1.14 12.23
N LYS A 809 19.37 -2.08 13.14
CA LYS A 809 20.13 -3.34 13.29
C LYS A 809 19.41 -4.55 12.69
N GLN A 810 18.38 -4.36 11.85
CA GLN A 810 17.60 -5.43 11.22
C GLN A 810 18.48 -6.50 10.54
N ARG A 811 19.54 -6.10 9.83
CA ARG A 811 20.46 -7.06 9.18
C ARG A 811 21.15 -7.99 10.18
N LYS A 812 21.51 -7.49 11.36
CA LYS A 812 22.11 -8.30 12.44
C LYS A 812 21.07 -9.25 13.03
N ILE A 813 19.83 -8.78 13.20
CA ILE A 813 18.71 -9.59 13.70
C ILE A 813 18.43 -10.77 12.75
N LEU A 814 18.41 -10.53 11.43
CA LEU A 814 18.28 -11.60 10.44
C LEU A 814 19.44 -12.61 10.51
N ALA A 815 20.67 -12.12 10.74
CA ALA A 815 21.85 -12.98 10.88
C ALA A 815 21.82 -13.87 12.14
N LEU A 816 21.07 -13.49 13.19
CA LEU A 816 20.80 -14.33 14.37
C LEU A 816 19.78 -15.46 14.09
N GLY A 817 19.20 -15.53 12.88
CA GLY A 817 18.24 -16.57 12.49
C GLY A 817 16.77 -16.16 12.60
N PHE A 818 16.48 -14.92 13.00
CA PHE A 818 15.12 -14.38 12.98
C PHE A 818 14.71 -14.04 11.54
N ASN A 819 13.40 -14.04 11.27
CA ASN A 819 12.87 -13.78 9.92
C ASN A 819 12.13 -12.43 9.84
N GLU A 820 11.74 -12.04 8.63
CA GLU A 820 11.00 -10.79 8.37
C GLU A 820 9.66 -10.72 9.12
N LYS A 821 8.98 -11.85 9.35
CA LYS A 821 7.75 -11.86 10.15
C LYS A 821 8.03 -11.47 11.59
N PHE A 822 9.11 -11.99 12.18
CA PHE A 822 9.55 -11.64 13.52
C PHE A 822 9.82 -10.14 13.63
N ILE A 823 10.54 -9.56 12.67
CA ILE A 823 10.82 -8.12 12.63
C ILE A 823 9.53 -7.30 12.60
N ARG A 824 8.58 -7.65 11.71
CA ARG A 824 7.28 -6.95 11.64
C ARG A 824 6.44 -7.13 12.90
N THR A 825 6.49 -8.29 13.55
CA THR A 825 5.82 -8.48 14.85
C THR A 825 6.36 -7.51 15.91
N TRP A 826 7.69 -7.35 16.00
CA TRP A 826 8.32 -6.44 16.96
C TRP A 826 8.12 -4.97 16.60
N GLU A 827 8.18 -4.61 15.32
CA GLU A 827 7.85 -3.26 14.85
C GLU A 827 6.41 -2.89 15.23
N TYR A 828 5.45 -3.79 14.98
CA TYR A 828 4.05 -3.62 15.37
C TYR A 828 3.92 -3.44 16.88
N TYR A 829 4.64 -4.23 17.68
CA TYR A 829 4.66 -4.11 19.14
C TYR A 829 5.12 -2.73 19.62
N PHE A 830 6.23 -2.22 19.06
CA PHE A 830 6.75 -0.92 19.48
C PHE A 830 5.78 0.22 19.15
N ASP A 831 5.24 0.25 17.92
CA ASP A 831 4.30 1.30 17.50
C ASP A 831 2.94 1.20 18.20
N TYR A 832 2.44 -0.02 18.40
CA TYR A 832 1.18 -0.27 19.12
C TYR A 832 1.27 0.23 20.57
N SER A 833 2.36 -0.13 21.27
CA SER A 833 2.58 0.28 22.65
C SER A 833 2.87 1.78 22.76
N ALA A 834 3.66 2.34 21.84
CA ALA A 834 3.99 3.76 21.81
C ALA A 834 2.73 4.62 21.63
N ALA A 835 1.85 4.25 20.69
CA ALA A 835 0.56 4.92 20.53
C ALA A 835 -0.28 4.85 21.81
N GLY A 836 -0.24 3.72 22.52
CA GLY A 836 -0.92 3.54 23.81
C GLY A 836 -0.47 4.55 24.88
N PHE A 837 0.84 4.67 25.09
CA PHE A 837 1.41 5.61 26.06
C PHE A 837 1.24 7.08 25.66
N GLU A 838 1.48 7.41 24.39
CA GLU A 838 1.36 8.81 23.91
C GLU A 838 -0.09 9.31 24.02
N SER A 839 -1.06 8.44 23.74
CA SER A 839 -2.49 8.74 23.89
C SER A 839 -3.01 8.63 25.32
N ARG A 840 -2.16 8.28 26.29
CA ARG A 840 -2.53 8.02 27.70
C ARG A 840 -3.59 6.93 27.88
N THR A 841 -3.72 6.06 26.88
CA THR A 841 -4.55 4.85 26.99
C THR A 841 -3.81 3.69 27.67
N LEU A 842 -2.51 3.89 27.92
CA LEU A 842 -1.66 3.20 28.86
C LEU A 842 -0.97 4.23 29.76
N GLY A 843 -0.69 3.86 31.00
CA GLY A 843 0.15 4.62 31.94
C GLY A 843 1.26 3.74 32.50
N ASN A 844 2.22 4.32 33.21
CA ASN A 844 3.21 3.55 33.97
C ASN A 844 3.42 4.25 35.31
N TYR A 845 3.15 3.57 36.41
CA TYR A 845 3.19 4.17 37.74
C TYR A 845 4.37 3.66 38.53
N GLN A 846 5.05 4.56 39.27
CA GLN A 846 5.91 4.21 40.39
C GLN A 846 5.17 4.54 41.69
N VAL A 847 4.95 3.54 42.54
CA VAL A 847 4.20 3.66 43.80
C VAL A 847 5.07 3.19 44.96
N VAL A 848 5.14 4.00 46.01
CA VAL A 848 5.83 3.67 47.26
C VAL A 848 4.77 3.33 48.29
N PHE A 849 4.96 2.19 48.95
CA PHE A 849 4.08 1.69 50.00
C PHE A 849 4.83 1.53 51.32
N SER A 850 4.17 1.87 52.43
CA SER A 850 4.69 1.70 53.78
C SER A 850 3.59 1.20 54.73
N ARG A 851 3.94 0.83 55.97
CA ARG A 851 2.93 0.54 57.00
C ARG A 851 2.53 1.82 57.75
N PRO A 852 1.27 1.93 58.19
CA PRO A 852 0.85 2.99 59.10
C PRO A 852 1.75 3.03 60.34
N GLY A 853 2.33 4.20 60.61
CA GLY A 853 3.22 4.41 61.75
C GLY A 853 4.70 4.14 61.47
N ASN A 854 5.12 3.85 60.24
CA ASN A 854 6.53 3.71 59.87
C ASN A 854 7.25 5.07 59.94
N VAL A 855 7.86 5.38 61.08
CA VAL A 855 8.52 6.68 61.34
C VAL A 855 9.75 6.90 60.44
N GLU A 856 10.44 5.84 60.01
CA GLU A 856 11.53 5.94 59.02
C GLU A 856 11.01 6.36 57.63
N ALA A 857 9.75 6.07 57.29
CA ALA A 857 9.06 6.54 56.09
C ALA A 857 8.63 8.03 56.18
N PHE A 858 8.55 8.61 57.37
CA PHE A 858 8.16 10.01 57.60
C PHE A 858 9.37 10.93 57.85
N SER A 859 10.40 10.85 57.00
CA SER A 859 11.50 11.83 57.03
C SER A 859 10.94 13.26 56.94
N ASN A 860 11.62 14.22 57.58
CA ASN A 860 11.14 15.59 57.77
C ASN A 860 10.64 16.21 56.44
N PRO A 861 9.33 16.50 56.29
CA PRO A 861 8.75 16.98 55.04
C PRO A 861 9.28 18.38 54.64
N TYR A 862 9.96 19.08 55.53
CA TYR A 862 10.51 20.42 55.29
C TYR A 862 11.94 20.42 54.72
N HIS A 863 12.59 19.26 54.56
CA HIS A 863 13.96 19.19 54.05
C HIS A 863 14.10 19.48 52.54
N ASN A 864 13.00 19.34 51.78
CA ASN A 864 12.95 19.47 50.32
C ASN A 864 12.09 20.65 49.82
N PHE A 865 11.60 21.52 50.71
CA PHE A 865 11.00 22.77 50.25
C PHE A 865 12.13 23.67 49.72
N PRO A 866 12.12 24.08 48.43
CA PRO A 866 13.06 25.10 47.98
C PRO A 866 12.84 26.35 48.82
N SER A 867 13.89 26.84 49.48
CA SER A 867 13.84 28.15 50.13
C SER A 867 13.46 29.17 49.08
N ALA A 868 12.29 29.81 49.24
CA ALA A 868 11.89 30.92 48.39
C ALA A 868 12.94 32.03 48.51
N CYS A 869 13.72 32.23 47.45
CA CYS A 869 14.56 33.39 47.20
C CYS A 869 14.45 33.74 45.73
#